data_AF-A0A537KHH4-F1
#
_entry.id   AF-A0A537KHH4-F1
#
_cell.length_a   1.000
_cell.length_b   1.000
_cell.length_c   1.000
_cell.angle_alpha   90.00
_cell.angle_beta   90.00
_cell.angle_gamma   90.00
#
_symmetry.space_group_name_H-M   'P 1'
#
loop_
_entity.id
_entity.type
_entity.pdbx_description
1 polymer ?
#
loop_
_entity_poly.entity_id
_entity_poly.type
_entity_poly.pdbx_seq_one_letter_code
_entity_poly.pdbx_strand_id
1 'polypeptide(L)'
;MLMQRLSFALDPRYFQVIFQAIFLGYGILFLHWNADWQHYHYIISIGGCLLFQYAADSIKSKRFLKLNEFDRWGFSVLISAMSLCLLLKTNDWYVSLLASFLTVASKYVLRFNQKHIFNPSAFGIVATLLLTKDAWLSPGQWGSNAVIFFGVVTFGTIVVTRVQKLDVSLAFLLIFIGLLYWRQVYVLGWPMDYFIHSVSTGSLLLFTFFMISDPRTSPNHPIARIIWAVFIAAVSFYLAAFKWKYNTPVWILVAAAPLIPLLDKVFKAKAFHWTSTIIQFNLINKLKQIVMKPIMKKGAAMILLSAMITHEAAAFCGFYVSKADGTLKNKTSQVILVRDGNRNVITMYNDFKGNFKDFAMVVPVPVVLQKKDIKVVDQAIFNTLNEYSKPRLVEYYDQNPCNQYDMLKENALPGMVPGITIRGSKSLSKEDKDLGVKVEAKYLVGEYDILILSAKESSGLKTWLEENGYKIPAGADEVLEPYIKSNLKFFVVKVNDEEKKKLPGNFLRPIQISFTSPKFMLPIRLGMANADGDQDMIVYAFTKKGRIETTNYRTVSLPTGKNIPLFVKNNFGNFYANLFQNQWDKEGKALAMLEYAWDVSPKNFVKCDPCVATAPSTQDLVQAGVWWINRDWTNYDDVYDNDDYSDKVYFTRLHIRYNRRSFPQDLMFQVTPNTDNYQARYVITHPATGDFNCEAGKKYLKELKQRRADELEMLTYLTGKGYSDWDVVSEQPEEKYVPREASYASIATLIQNKPKKDKGILVATVSVIGLISLAGFRRKKDNR
;
A
#
# COMPACT_ATOMS: atom_id res chain seq x y z
N MET A 1 -19.68 -59.81 2.61
CA MET A 1 -19.57 -58.89 3.77
C MET A 1 -19.43 -57.47 3.23
N LEU A 2 -20.32 -56.53 3.57
CA LEU A 2 -20.36 -55.20 2.93
C LEU A 2 -19.21 -54.31 3.41
N MET A 3 -18.35 -53.85 2.49
CA MET A 3 -17.61 -52.61 2.70
C MET A 3 -18.59 -51.43 2.59
N GLN A 4 -18.99 -50.85 3.72
CA GLN A 4 -19.72 -49.59 3.74
C GLN A 4 -18.89 -48.51 3.05
N ARG A 5 -19.35 -48.03 1.89
CA ARG A 5 -18.81 -46.81 1.26
C ARG A 5 -19.23 -45.63 2.14
N LEU A 6 -18.30 -45.04 2.90
CA LEU A 6 -18.53 -43.73 3.50
C LEU A 6 -18.72 -42.71 2.37
N SER A 7 -19.93 -42.16 2.28
CA SER A 7 -20.30 -41.08 1.38
C SER A 7 -20.45 -39.80 2.19
N PHE A 8 -19.48 -38.89 2.06
CA PHE A 8 -19.58 -37.56 2.65
C PHE A 8 -20.26 -36.61 1.66
N ALA A 9 -21.42 -36.08 2.08
CA ALA A 9 -22.10 -34.99 1.41
C ALA A 9 -21.49 -33.66 1.91
N LEU A 10 -20.62 -33.06 1.10
CA LEU A 10 -19.95 -31.79 1.43
C LEU A 10 -20.74 -30.61 0.88
N ASP A 11 -21.00 -29.62 1.74
CA ASP A 11 -21.59 -28.34 1.32
C ASP A 11 -20.54 -27.51 0.56
N PRO A 12 -20.83 -27.10 -0.70
CA PRO A 12 -19.99 -26.17 -1.47
C PRO A 12 -19.48 -24.94 -0.71
N ARG A 13 -20.24 -24.44 0.27
CA ARG A 13 -19.91 -23.25 1.08
C ARG A 13 -18.71 -23.46 2.00
N TYR A 14 -18.39 -24.70 2.40
CA TYR A 14 -17.19 -25.00 3.19
C TYR A 14 -15.91 -24.57 2.47
N PHE A 15 -15.79 -24.85 1.18
CA PHE A 15 -14.63 -24.42 0.39
C PHE A 15 -14.47 -22.90 0.42
N GLN A 16 -15.56 -22.15 0.28
CA GLN A 16 -15.51 -20.68 0.25
C GLN A 16 -15.06 -20.10 1.59
N VAL A 17 -15.65 -20.57 2.70
CA VAL A 17 -15.26 -20.14 4.05
C VAL A 17 -13.82 -20.52 4.36
N ILE A 18 -13.41 -21.77 4.10
CA ILE A 18 -12.05 -22.25 4.39
C ILE A 18 -11.02 -21.48 3.56
N PHE A 19 -11.25 -21.30 2.26
CA PHE A 19 -10.34 -20.55 1.39
C PHE A 19 -10.19 -19.10 1.87
N GLN A 20 -11.30 -18.40 2.10
CA GLN A 20 -11.25 -17.00 2.52
C GLN A 20 -10.65 -16.84 3.92
N ALA A 21 -10.87 -17.80 4.83
CA ALA A 21 -10.23 -17.82 6.15
C ALA A 21 -8.72 -18.06 6.06
N ILE A 22 -8.25 -18.96 5.18
CA ILE A 22 -6.81 -19.15 4.92
C ILE A 22 -6.20 -17.88 4.31
N PHE A 23 -6.90 -17.24 3.36
CA PHE A 23 -6.39 -16.03 2.70
C PHE A 23 -6.36 -14.82 3.64
N LEU A 24 -7.35 -14.67 4.53
CA LEU A 24 -7.38 -13.67 5.59
C LEU A 24 -6.29 -13.96 6.65
N GLY A 25 -6.15 -15.22 7.05
CA GLY A 25 -5.10 -15.68 7.95
C GLY A 25 -3.70 -15.45 7.39
N TYR A 26 -3.51 -15.58 6.08
CA TYR A 26 -2.26 -15.23 5.40
C TYR A 26 -1.97 -13.72 5.48
N GLY A 27 -2.99 -12.88 5.25
CA GLY A 27 -2.89 -11.42 5.42
C GLY A 27 -2.47 -11.02 6.84
N ILE A 28 -3.13 -11.59 7.85
CA ILE A 28 -2.86 -11.27 9.26
C ILE A 28 -1.51 -11.82 9.74
N LEU A 29 -1.21 -13.10 9.47
CA LEU A 29 -0.07 -13.81 10.08
C LEU A 29 1.24 -13.68 9.30
N PHE A 30 1.20 -13.50 7.97
CA PHE A 30 2.39 -13.44 7.12
C PHE A 30 2.61 -12.06 6.49
N LEU A 31 1.54 -11.38 6.05
CA LEU A 31 1.63 -10.01 5.56
C LEU A 31 1.48 -8.95 6.66
N HIS A 32 1.47 -9.36 7.93
CA HIS A 32 1.42 -8.50 9.12
C HIS A 32 0.38 -7.38 9.00
N TRP A 33 -0.79 -7.66 8.39
CA TRP A 33 -1.87 -6.68 8.35
C TRP A 33 -2.24 -6.28 9.77
N ASN A 34 -2.40 -4.98 10.02
CA ASN A 34 -2.70 -4.42 11.35
C ASN A 34 -3.97 -5.06 11.94
N ALA A 35 -3.77 -6.13 12.69
CA ALA A 35 -4.75 -6.74 13.59
C ALA A 35 -4.59 -6.20 15.02
N ASP A 36 -3.98 -5.02 15.15
CA ASP A 36 -3.85 -4.31 16.41
C ASP A 36 -5.22 -4.16 17.06
N TRP A 37 -5.28 -4.60 18.33
CA TRP A 37 -6.51 -4.77 19.09
C TRP A 37 -7.35 -3.49 19.18
N GLN A 38 -6.73 -2.32 18.99
CA GLN A 38 -7.38 -1.00 19.00
C GLN A 38 -8.42 -0.82 17.89
N HIS A 39 -8.28 -1.47 16.73
CA HIS A 39 -9.16 -1.20 15.57
C HIS A 39 -10.37 -2.14 15.47
N TYR A 40 -10.36 -3.30 16.14
CA TYR A 40 -11.44 -4.31 16.21
C TYR A 40 -12.13 -4.75 14.88
N HIS A 41 -11.69 -4.26 13.72
CA HIS A 41 -12.41 -4.32 12.44
C HIS A 41 -12.82 -5.74 12.05
N TYR A 42 -11.90 -6.70 12.12
CA TYR A 42 -12.16 -8.10 11.75
C TYR A 42 -13.19 -8.75 12.68
N ILE A 43 -13.03 -8.56 13.99
CA ILE A 43 -13.92 -9.14 15.01
C ILE A 43 -15.33 -8.55 14.89
N ILE A 44 -15.44 -7.24 14.68
CA ILE A 44 -16.74 -6.55 14.53
C ILE A 44 -17.39 -6.87 13.18
N SER A 45 -16.62 -6.99 12.11
CA SER A 45 -17.14 -7.40 10.81
C SER A 45 -17.76 -8.80 10.90
N ILE A 46 -17.05 -9.77 11.49
CA ILE A 46 -17.52 -11.15 11.67
C ILE A 46 -18.67 -11.23 12.67
N GLY A 47 -18.47 -10.69 13.88
CA GLY A 47 -19.44 -10.72 14.97
C GLY A 47 -20.73 -9.98 14.64
N GLY A 48 -20.63 -8.79 14.05
CA GLY A 48 -21.77 -8.02 13.57
C GLY A 48 -22.53 -8.74 12.46
N CYS A 49 -21.84 -9.32 11.48
CA CYS A 49 -22.48 -10.13 10.44
C CYS A 49 -23.25 -11.32 11.02
N LEU A 50 -22.64 -12.07 11.93
CA LEU A 50 -23.28 -13.21 12.61
C LEU A 50 -24.48 -12.77 13.46
N LEU A 51 -24.35 -11.68 14.23
CA LEU A 51 -25.39 -11.15 15.09
C LEU A 51 -26.59 -10.63 14.29
N PHE A 52 -26.38 -9.82 13.25
CA PHE A 52 -27.47 -9.32 12.40
C PHE A 52 -28.15 -10.46 11.62
N GLN A 53 -27.38 -11.46 11.16
CA GLN A 53 -27.95 -12.63 10.49
C GLN A 53 -28.79 -13.48 11.46
N TYR A 54 -28.28 -13.74 12.67
CA TYR A 54 -29.01 -14.44 13.73
C TYR A 54 -30.31 -13.73 14.09
N ALA A 55 -30.25 -12.40 14.28
CA ALA A 55 -31.42 -11.59 14.57
C ALA A 55 -32.45 -11.64 13.42
N ALA A 56 -32.01 -11.44 12.18
CA ALA A 56 -32.89 -11.44 11.01
C ALA A 56 -33.58 -12.80 10.77
N ASP A 57 -32.85 -13.92 10.87
CA ASP A 57 -33.47 -15.25 10.73
C ASP A 57 -34.33 -15.62 11.96
N SER A 58 -34.00 -15.14 13.17
CA SER A 58 -34.84 -15.33 14.37
C SER A 58 -36.17 -14.56 14.26
N ILE A 59 -36.12 -13.30 13.86
CA ILE A 59 -37.31 -12.46 13.58
C ILE A 59 -38.16 -13.13 12.49
N LYS A 60 -37.53 -13.53 11.38
CA LYS A 60 -38.23 -14.19 10.26
C LYS A 60 -38.88 -15.52 10.64
N SER A 61 -38.25 -16.29 11.53
CA SER A 61 -38.79 -17.57 12.04
C SER A 61 -39.71 -17.41 13.26
N LYS A 62 -39.93 -16.18 13.74
CA LYS A 62 -40.70 -15.83 14.95
C LYS A 62 -40.24 -16.58 16.21
N ARG A 63 -38.97 -16.99 16.28
CA ARG A 63 -38.37 -17.70 17.42
C ARG A 63 -36.88 -17.42 17.51
N PHE A 64 -36.32 -17.58 18.71
CA PHE A 64 -34.87 -17.66 18.84
C PHE A 64 -34.33 -18.95 18.19
N LEU A 65 -33.29 -18.81 17.38
CA LEU A 65 -32.59 -19.93 16.78
C LEU A 65 -31.62 -20.57 17.79
N LYS A 66 -31.44 -21.89 17.72
CA LYS A 66 -30.46 -22.59 18.56
C LYS A 66 -29.08 -22.53 17.89
N LEU A 67 -28.00 -22.47 18.68
CA LEU A 67 -26.62 -22.50 18.18
C LEU A 67 -26.35 -23.73 17.30
N ASN A 68 -26.92 -24.90 17.66
CA ASN A 68 -26.81 -26.14 16.89
C ASN A 68 -27.50 -26.10 15.51
N GLU A 69 -28.19 -25.01 15.16
CA GLU A 69 -28.76 -24.77 13.82
C GLU A 69 -27.84 -23.91 12.93
N PHE A 70 -26.59 -23.67 13.31
CA PHE A 70 -25.63 -22.81 12.58
C PHE A 70 -25.51 -23.12 11.08
N ASP A 71 -25.60 -24.39 10.68
CA ASP A 71 -25.60 -24.84 9.28
C ASP A 71 -26.65 -24.12 8.41
N ARG A 72 -27.75 -23.67 9.03
CA ARG A 72 -28.88 -22.99 8.38
C ARG A 72 -28.64 -21.49 8.20
N TRP A 73 -28.10 -20.81 9.22
CA TRP A 73 -28.00 -19.34 9.27
C TRP A 73 -26.57 -18.79 9.14
N GLY A 74 -25.57 -19.48 9.69
CA GLY A 74 -24.20 -18.96 9.86
C GLY A 74 -23.32 -18.99 8.62
N PHE A 75 -23.16 -20.14 7.95
CA PHE A 75 -22.16 -20.27 6.86
C PHE A 75 -22.34 -19.28 5.70
N SER A 76 -23.59 -18.93 5.36
CA SER A 76 -23.84 -17.98 4.27
C SER A 76 -23.48 -16.54 4.63
N VAL A 77 -23.42 -16.18 5.92
CA VAL A 77 -22.96 -14.85 6.34
C VAL A 77 -21.46 -14.81 6.62
N LEU A 78 -20.86 -15.92 7.06
CA LEU A 78 -19.39 -16.02 7.19
C LEU A 78 -18.67 -15.70 5.87
N ILE A 79 -19.14 -16.20 4.73
CA ILE A 79 -18.57 -15.87 3.40
C ILE A 79 -18.61 -14.35 3.15
N SER A 80 -19.74 -13.71 3.45
CA SER A 80 -19.88 -12.26 3.29
C SER A 80 -18.98 -11.48 4.27
N ALA A 81 -18.86 -11.95 5.51
CA ALA A 81 -18.02 -11.34 6.54
C ALA A 81 -16.52 -11.46 6.22
N MET A 82 -16.06 -12.61 5.73
CA MET A 82 -14.69 -12.78 5.26
C MET A 82 -14.39 -11.86 4.07
N SER A 83 -15.33 -11.71 3.13
CA SER A 83 -15.21 -10.74 2.03
C SER A 83 -15.11 -9.28 2.51
N LEU A 84 -15.81 -8.91 3.59
CA LEU A 84 -15.63 -7.59 4.22
C LEU A 84 -14.21 -7.44 4.77
N CYS A 85 -13.78 -8.38 5.63
CA CYS A 85 -12.46 -8.39 6.27
C CYS A 85 -11.29 -8.37 5.27
N LEU A 86 -11.47 -8.95 4.09
CA LEU A 86 -10.45 -9.00 3.05
C LEU A 86 -10.37 -7.72 2.22
N LEU A 87 -11.48 -7.03 1.98
CA LEU A 87 -11.53 -5.92 1.02
C LEU A 87 -11.65 -4.54 1.68
N LEU A 88 -12.53 -4.42 2.67
CA LEU A 88 -12.86 -3.16 3.32
C LEU A 88 -11.78 -2.78 4.33
N LYS A 89 -11.36 -1.51 4.30
CA LYS A 89 -10.54 -0.91 5.35
C LYS A 89 -11.25 0.30 5.94
N THR A 90 -11.13 0.47 7.25
CA THR A 90 -11.63 1.60 8.02
C THR A 90 -10.85 1.63 9.34
N ASN A 91 -10.69 2.82 9.92
CA ASN A 91 -10.08 2.99 11.23
C ASN A 91 -11.13 2.78 12.34
N ASP A 92 -12.41 2.94 11.98
CA ASP A 92 -13.54 3.07 12.89
C ASP A 92 -14.34 1.78 13.05
N TRP A 93 -14.59 1.44 14.31
CA TRP A 93 -15.36 0.26 14.69
C TRP A 93 -16.83 0.35 14.23
N TYR A 94 -17.44 1.53 14.28
CA TYR A 94 -18.85 1.73 13.91
C TYR A 94 -19.08 1.65 12.40
N VAL A 95 -18.09 2.06 11.59
CA VAL A 95 -18.11 1.90 10.12
C VAL A 95 -18.06 0.42 9.75
N SER A 96 -17.27 -0.38 10.48
CA SER A 96 -17.23 -1.85 10.33
C SER A 96 -18.59 -2.49 10.67
N LEU A 97 -19.23 -2.03 11.75
CA LEU A 97 -20.55 -2.52 12.16
C LEU A 97 -21.64 -2.14 11.14
N LEU A 98 -21.60 -0.91 10.61
CA LEU A 98 -22.49 -0.44 9.55
C LEU A 98 -22.33 -1.27 8.27
N ALA A 99 -21.10 -1.57 7.86
CA ALA A 99 -20.84 -2.42 6.70
C ALA A 99 -21.42 -3.83 6.87
N SER A 100 -21.31 -4.41 8.06
CA SER A 100 -21.96 -5.68 8.41
C SER A 100 -23.49 -5.59 8.41
N PHE A 101 -24.07 -4.51 8.95
CA PHE A 101 -25.50 -4.28 8.91
C PHE A 101 -26.01 -4.18 7.47
N LEU A 102 -25.42 -3.34 6.63
CA LEU A 102 -25.81 -3.17 5.22
C LEU A 102 -25.60 -4.46 4.40
N THR A 103 -24.53 -5.20 4.69
CA THR A 103 -24.27 -6.53 4.11
C THR A 103 -25.39 -7.51 4.43
N VAL A 104 -25.85 -7.57 5.68
CA VAL A 104 -26.93 -8.50 6.06
C VAL A 104 -28.28 -7.98 5.59
N ALA A 105 -28.61 -6.70 5.83
CA ALA A 105 -29.88 -6.09 5.45
C ALA A 105 -30.19 -6.21 3.95
N SER A 106 -29.18 -6.03 3.09
CA SER A 106 -29.34 -6.24 1.64
C SER A 106 -29.80 -7.65 1.28
N LYS A 107 -29.38 -8.68 2.02
CA LYS A 107 -29.87 -10.05 1.83
C LYS A 107 -31.36 -10.19 2.06
N TYR A 108 -31.99 -9.39 2.93
CA TYR A 108 -33.40 -9.57 3.33
C TYR A 108 -34.33 -8.60 2.61
N VAL A 109 -33.96 -7.32 2.57
CA VAL A 109 -34.80 -6.24 2.04
C VAL A 109 -34.74 -6.18 0.51
N LEU A 110 -33.56 -6.32 -0.07
CA LEU A 110 -33.32 -6.08 -1.50
C LEU A 110 -33.45 -7.38 -2.31
N ARG A 111 -34.68 -7.90 -2.37
CA ARG A 111 -35.05 -9.15 -3.06
C ARG A 111 -36.02 -8.93 -4.21
N PHE A 112 -35.90 -9.76 -5.24
CA PHE A 112 -36.88 -9.90 -6.32
C PHE A 112 -37.13 -11.39 -6.58
N ASN A 113 -38.39 -11.83 -6.61
CA ASN A 113 -38.77 -13.26 -6.75
C ASN A 113 -37.96 -14.22 -5.85
N GLN A 114 -37.84 -13.88 -4.56
CA GLN A 114 -37.05 -14.60 -3.54
C GLN A 114 -35.52 -14.67 -3.77
N LYS A 115 -35.01 -14.11 -4.88
CA LYS A 115 -33.59 -13.97 -5.20
C LYS A 115 -33.04 -12.66 -4.62
N HIS A 116 -31.78 -12.62 -4.23
CA HIS A 116 -31.11 -11.38 -3.82
C HIS A 116 -30.79 -10.56 -5.07
N ILE A 117 -31.00 -9.24 -5.04
CA ILE A 117 -30.63 -8.38 -6.17
C ILE A 117 -29.11 -8.18 -6.19
N PHE A 118 -28.53 -7.77 -5.06
CA PHE A 118 -27.12 -7.41 -4.95
C PHE A 118 -26.28 -8.52 -4.32
N ASN A 119 -25.01 -8.64 -4.73
CA ASN A 119 -24.02 -9.39 -3.95
C ASN A 119 -23.89 -8.73 -2.56
N PRO A 120 -24.15 -9.45 -1.46
CA PRO A 120 -24.32 -8.83 -0.14
C PRO A 120 -23.10 -8.07 0.36
N SER A 121 -21.91 -8.68 0.26
CA SER A 121 -20.65 -8.04 0.68
C SER A 121 -20.25 -6.89 -0.24
N ALA A 122 -20.43 -7.02 -1.56
CA ALA A 122 -20.16 -5.93 -2.49
C ALA A 122 -21.07 -4.73 -2.23
N PHE A 123 -22.36 -4.96 -1.96
CA PHE A 123 -23.31 -3.92 -1.57
C PHE A 123 -22.91 -3.25 -0.26
N GLY A 124 -22.61 -4.02 0.79
CA GLY A 124 -22.20 -3.48 2.08
C GLY A 124 -20.94 -2.61 1.98
N ILE A 125 -19.94 -3.04 1.20
CA ILE A 125 -18.76 -2.26 0.86
C ILE A 125 -19.16 -0.94 0.17
N VAL A 126 -19.81 -1.02 -0.99
CA VAL A 126 -20.11 0.15 -1.83
C VAL A 126 -21.02 1.16 -1.11
N ALA A 127 -22.04 0.68 -0.39
CA ALA A 127 -22.93 1.54 0.38
C ALA A 127 -22.19 2.23 1.54
N THR A 128 -21.31 1.54 2.26
CA THR A 128 -20.51 2.15 3.34
C THR A 128 -19.57 3.22 2.80
N LEU A 129 -18.85 2.93 1.71
CA LEU A 129 -17.96 3.90 1.05
C LEU A 129 -18.67 5.18 0.61
N LEU A 130 -19.93 5.09 0.17
CA LEU A 130 -20.74 6.23 -0.25
C LEU A 130 -21.35 7.01 0.93
N LEU A 131 -21.74 6.31 2.00
CA LEU A 131 -22.44 6.89 3.15
C LEU A 131 -21.50 7.58 4.14
N THR A 132 -20.39 6.93 4.53
CA THR A 132 -19.48 7.47 5.56
C THR A 132 -18.37 8.32 4.94
N LYS A 133 -17.79 7.87 3.82
CA LYS A 133 -16.52 8.34 3.24
C LYS A 133 -15.28 8.01 4.09
N ASP A 134 -15.45 7.35 5.23
CA ASP A 134 -14.40 6.92 6.18
C ASP A 134 -13.91 5.48 5.96
N ALA A 135 -14.44 4.82 4.92
CA ALA A 135 -14.00 3.50 4.47
C ALA A 135 -13.32 3.58 3.09
N TRP A 136 -12.38 2.66 2.84
CA TRP A 136 -11.73 2.52 1.53
C TRP A 136 -11.43 1.06 1.18
N LEU A 137 -10.87 0.86 -0.01
CA LEU A 137 -10.45 -0.43 -0.56
C LEU A 137 -8.97 -0.32 -0.98
N SER A 138 -8.12 -1.27 -0.60
CA SER A 138 -6.69 -1.25 -0.90
C SER A 138 -6.28 -2.38 -1.87
N PRO A 139 -6.19 -2.14 -3.19
CA PRO A 139 -6.04 -3.21 -4.18
C PRO A 139 -4.69 -3.95 -4.12
N GLY A 140 -3.64 -3.26 -3.68
CA GLY A 140 -2.24 -3.75 -3.67
C GLY A 140 -1.84 -4.53 -2.41
N GLN A 141 -2.69 -4.61 -1.38
CA GLN A 141 -2.29 -5.06 -0.04
C GLN A 141 -1.86 -6.53 0.12
N TRP A 142 -1.98 -7.33 -0.92
CA TRP A 142 -1.60 -8.76 -0.93
C TRP A 142 -0.23 -9.05 -1.55
N GLY A 143 0.29 -8.16 -2.41
CA GLY A 143 1.45 -8.43 -3.26
C GLY A 143 1.15 -9.38 -4.44
N SER A 144 1.75 -9.10 -5.60
CA SER A 144 1.50 -9.80 -6.87
C SER A 144 1.68 -11.32 -6.78
N ASN A 145 2.83 -11.77 -6.26
CA ASN A 145 3.19 -13.20 -6.19
C ASN A 145 2.19 -14.03 -5.37
N ALA A 146 1.75 -13.52 -4.22
CA ALA A 146 0.78 -14.20 -3.38
C ALA A 146 -0.59 -14.30 -4.08
N VAL A 147 -1.04 -13.23 -4.75
CA VAL A 147 -2.28 -13.25 -5.51
C VAL A 147 -2.25 -14.29 -6.63
N ILE A 148 -1.14 -14.40 -7.38
CA ILE A 148 -0.99 -15.42 -8.41
C ILE A 148 -1.11 -16.83 -7.82
N PHE A 149 -0.39 -17.12 -6.73
CA PHE A 149 -0.46 -18.41 -6.03
C PHE A 149 -1.88 -18.74 -5.57
N PHE A 150 -2.51 -17.84 -4.82
CA PHE A 150 -3.88 -18.02 -4.34
C PHE A 150 -4.89 -18.11 -5.50
N GLY A 151 -4.65 -17.41 -6.61
CA GLY A 151 -5.50 -17.44 -7.80
C GLY A 151 -5.46 -18.82 -8.49
N VAL A 152 -4.27 -19.40 -8.66
CA VAL A 152 -4.09 -20.75 -9.21
C VAL A 152 -4.75 -21.80 -8.30
N VAL A 153 -4.54 -21.72 -6.98
CA VAL A 153 -5.18 -22.62 -6.00
C VAL A 153 -6.71 -22.50 -6.03
N THR A 154 -7.24 -21.27 -6.07
CA THR A 154 -8.68 -20.98 -6.18
C THR A 154 -9.26 -21.61 -7.45
N PHE A 155 -8.66 -21.28 -8.59
CA PHE A 155 -9.13 -21.72 -9.90
C PHE A 155 -9.11 -23.26 -10.02
N GLY A 156 -7.99 -23.90 -9.64
CA GLY A 156 -7.87 -25.35 -9.62
C GLY A 156 -8.93 -26.02 -8.74
N THR A 157 -9.18 -25.46 -7.55
CA THR A 157 -10.18 -26.03 -6.62
C THR A 157 -11.61 -25.85 -7.13
N ILE A 158 -11.95 -24.71 -7.73
CA ILE A 158 -13.30 -24.51 -8.31
C ILE A 158 -13.51 -25.43 -9.53
N VAL A 159 -12.49 -25.61 -10.38
CA VAL A 159 -12.53 -26.54 -11.52
C VAL A 159 -12.77 -27.99 -11.07
N VAL A 160 -12.10 -28.42 -10.00
CA VAL A 160 -12.27 -29.77 -9.42
C VAL A 160 -13.63 -29.93 -8.74
N THR A 161 -14.06 -28.95 -7.95
CA THR A 161 -15.25 -29.08 -7.09
C THR A 161 -16.56 -28.70 -7.79
N ARG A 162 -16.51 -27.95 -8.90
CA ARG A 162 -17.65 -27.38 -9.65
C ARG A 162 -18.66 -26.61 -8.78
N VAL A 163 -18.17 -26.04 -7.68
CA VAL A 163 -18.95 -25.33 -6.64
C VAL A 163 -19.56 -24.01 -7.14
N GLN A 164 -18.98 -23.40 -8.18
CA GLN A 164 -19.39 -22.08 -8.67
C GLN A 164 -19.67 -22.05 -10.16
N LYS A 165 -20.25 -20.93 -10.60
CA LYS A 165 -20.53 -20.61 -12.00
C LYS A 165 -19.26 -20.19 -12.76
N LEU A 166 -18.41 -21.17 -13.06
CA LEU A 166 -17.14 -20.98 -13.77
C LEU A 166 -17.28 -20.28 -15.13
N ASP A 167 -18.41 -20.46 -15.81
CA ASP A 167 -18.77 -19.77 -17.06
C ASP A 167 -18.82 -18.24 -16.89
N VAL A 168 -19.30 -17.72 -15.76
CA VAL A 168 -19.27 -16.28 -15.45
C VAL A 168 -17.84 -15.81 -15.21
N SER A 169 -17.10 -16.49 -14.34
CA SER A 169 -15.73 -16.11 -13.98
C SER A 169 -14.79 -16.16 -15.18
N LEU A 170 -14.89 -17.19 -16.02
CA LEU A 170 -14.08 -17.32 -17.24
C LEU A 170 -14.44 -16.26 -18.28
N ALA A 171 -15.73 -16.02 -18.54
CA ALA A 171 -16.15 -14.97 -19.46
C ALA A 171 -15.68 -13.58 -19.01
N PHE A 172 -15.78 -13.28 -17.71
CA PHE A 172 -15.29 -12.02 -17.15
C PHE A 172 -13.77 -11.91 -17.28
N LEU A 173 -13.00 -12.92 -16.87
CA LEU A 173 -11.54 -12.91 -16.96
C LEU A 173 -11.06 -12.77 -18.40
N LEU A 174 -11.57 -13.60 -19.34
CA LEU A 174 -11.12 -13.57 -20.74
C LEU A 174 -11.35 -12.20 -21.39
N ILE A 175 -12.50 -11.57 -21.13
CA ILE A 175 -12.77 -10.22 -21.67
C ILE A 175 -11.95 -9.15 -20.94
N PHE A 176 -11.92 -9.16 -19.61
CA PHE A 176 -11.23 -8.11 -18.84
C PHE A 176 -9.71 -8.14 -19.05
N ILE A 177 -9.11 -9.34 -18.96
CA ILE A 177 -7.68 -9.56 -19.21
C ILE A 177 -7.37 -9.35 -20.70
N GLY A 178 -8.23 -9.79 -21.62
CA GLY A 178 -8.06 -9.57 -23.06
C GLY A 178 -8.06 -8.08 -23.44
N LEU A 179 -8.97 -7.28 -22.87
CA LEU A 179 -9.01 -5.83 -23.07
C LEU A 179 -7.81 -5.12 -22.44
N LEU A 180 -7.36 -5.56 -21.25
CA LEU A 180 -6.12 -5.06 -20.64
C LEU A 180 -4.90 -5.40 -21.50
N TYR A 181 -4.79 -6.61 -22.03
CA TYR A 181 -3.70 -7.03 -22.91
C TYR A 181 -3.69 -6.23 -24.21
N TRP A 182 -4.84 -6.15 -24.88
CA TRP A 182 -5.03 -5.37 -26.11
C TRP A 182 -4.57 -3.94 -25.90
N ARG A 183 -4.99 -3.29 -24.80
CA ARG A 183 -4.59 -1.91 -24.56
C ARG A 183 -3.14 -1.79 -24.13
N GLN A 184 -2.70 -2.53 -23.12
CA GLN A 184 -1.40 -2.32 -22.49
C GLN A 184 -0.25 -2.80 -23.38
N VAL A 185 -0.32 -4.04 -23.86
CA VAL A 185 0.76 -4.66 -24.64
C VAL A 185 0.63 -4.27 -26.11
N TYR A 186 -0.53 -4.52 -26.73
CA TYR A 186 -0.67 -4.35 -28.18
C TYR A 186 -0.81 -2.89 -28.64
N VAL A 187 -1.67 -2.08 -28.01
CA VAL A 187 -1.84 -0.66 -28.39
C VAL A 187 -0.75 0.23 -27.80
N LEU A 188 -0.44 0.09 -26.52
CA LEU A 188 0.50 0.98 -25.81
C LEU A 188 1.96 0.49 -25.83
N GLY A 189 2.26 -0.76 -26.19
CA GLY A 189 3.63 -1.27 -26.23
C GLY A 189 4.26 -1.55 -24.87
N TRP A 190 3.49 -1.61 -23.77
CA TRP A 190 4.05 -1.95 -22.47
C TRP A 190 4.55 -3.41 -22.44
N PRO A 191 5.69 -3.69 -21.79
CA PRO A 191 6.21 -5.05 -21.67
C PRO A 191 5.32 -5.98 -20.83
N MET A 192 5.55 -7.29 -20.97
CA MET A 192 4.68 -8.33 -20.40
C MET A 192 4.61 -8.31 -18.87
N ASP A 193 5.69 -7.91 -18.20
CA ASP A 193 5.78 -7.73 -16.75
C ASP A 193 4.79 -6.68 -16.22
N TYR A 194 4.66 -5.54 -16.91
CA TYR A 194 3.68 -4.49 -16.62
C TYR A 194 2.24 -5.04 -16.69
N PHE A 195 1.97 -5.88 -17.68
CA PHE A 195 0.66 -6.50 -17.87
C PHE A 195 0.37 -7.59 -16.81
N ILE A 196 1.31 -8.49 -16.53
CA ILE A 196 1.19 -9.50 -15.49
C ILE A 196 0.93 -8.84 -14.13
N HIS A 197 1.63 -7.74 -13.81
CA HIS A 197 1.40 -6.98 -12.59
C HIS A 197 -0.01 -6.37 -12.51
N SER A 198 -0.54 -5.86 -13.64
CA SER A 198 -1.90 -5.30 -13.71
C SER A 198 -3.00 -6.31 -13.34
N VAL A 199 -2.82 -7.58 -13.73
CA VAL A 199 -3.83 -8.64 -13.51
C VAL A 199 -3.63 -9.41 -12.20
N SER A 200 -2.56 -9.13 -11.45
CA SER A 200 -2.18 -9.83 -10.22
C SER A 200 -2.61 -9.10 -8.95
N THR A 201 -3.86 -8.62 -8.92
CA THR A 201 -4.44 -7.87 -7.78
C THR A 201 -5.44 -8.71 -6.98
N GLY A 202 -5.38 -8.63 -5.64
CA GLY A 202 -6.24 -9.45 -4.77
C GLY A 202 -7.72 -9.08 -4.90
N SER A 203 -8.03 -7.81 -5.18
CA SER A 203 -9.38 -7.36 -5.54
C SER A 203 -9.92 -8.09 -6.77
N LEU A 204 -9.12 -8.32 -7.82
CA LEU A 204 -9.56 -9.00 -9.04
C LEU A 204 -9.84 -10.50 -8.78
N LEU A 205 -8.99 -11.16 -7.99
CA LEU A 205 -9.18 -12.55 -7.55
C LEU A 205 -10.49 -12.70 -6.76
N LEU A 206 -10.67 -11.89 -5.71
CA LEU A 206 -11.83 -11.96 -4.84
C LEU A 206 -13.13 -11.62 -5.57
N PHE A 207 -13.10 -10.61 -6.44
CA PHE A 207 -14.21 -10.27 -7.30
C PHE A 207 -14.63 -11.45 -8.19
N THR A 208 -13.68 -12.01 -8.92
CA THR A 208 -13.90 -13.03 -9.96
C THR A 208 -14.45 -14.33 -9.39
N PHE A 209 -13.94 -14.74 -8.24
CA PHE A 209 -14.23 -16.05 -7.64
C PHE A 209 -15.15 -16.01 -6.42
N PHE A 210 -15.52 -14.83 -5.88
CA PHE A 210 -16.41 -14.78 -4.70
C PHE A 210 -17.53 -13.73 -4.81
N MET A 211 -17.52 -12.86 -5.82
CA MET A 211 -18.57 -11.85 -6.01
C MET A 211 -19.39 -12.05 -7.28
N ILE A 212 -18.76 -12.03 -8.46
CA ILE A 212 -19.48 -12.18 -9.74
C ILE A 212 -19.97 -13.62 -9.96
N SER A 213 -19.29 -14.61 -9.37
CA SER A 213 -19.61 -16.04 -9.46
C SER A 213 -20.69 -16.52 -8.49
N ASP A 214 -21.20 -15.66 -7.60
CA ASP A 214 -22.25 -16.01 -6.63
C ASP A 214 -23.55 -16.38 -7.37
N PRO A 215 -23.99 -17.66 -7.30
CA PRO A 215 -25.14 -18.12 -8.04
C PRO A 215 -26.47 -17.55 -7.53
N ARG A 216 -26.50 -16.95 -6.33
CA ARG A 216 -27.70 -16.23 -5.83
C ARG A 216 -27.87 -14.86 -6.46
N THR A 217 -26.83 -14.29 -7.06
CA THR A 217 -26.84 -12.94 -7.64
C THR A 217 -26.36 -12.88 -9.10
N SER A 218 -25.88 -13.98 -9.70
CA SER A 218 -25.71 -14.07 -11.15
C SER A 218 -27.05 -14.37 -11.86
N PRO A 219 -27.27 -13.98 -13.13
CA PRO A 219 -28.42 -14.46 -13.92
C PRO A 219 -28.55 -15.99 -13.94
N ASN A 220 -29.73 -16.55 -14.17
CA ASN A 220 -29.92 -18.00 -14.13
C ASN A 220 -29.43 -18.68 -15.43
N HIS A 221 -29.77 -18.12 -16.60
CA HIS A 221 -29.45 -18.70 -17.90
C HIS A 221 -27.95 -18.57 -18.25
N PRO A 222 -27.30 -19.60 -18.83
CA PRO A 222 -25.87 -19.54 -19.21
C PRO A 222 -25.52 -18.39 -20.15
N ILE A 223 -26.33 -18.15 -21.20
CA ILE A 223 -26.05 -17.06 -22.16
C ILE A 223 -26.19 -15.69 -21.49
N ALA A 224 -27.22 -15.49 -20.64
CA ALA A 224 -27.39 -14.24 -19.90
C ALA A 224 -26.23 -13.99 -18.92
N ARG A 225 -25.68 -15.05 -18.34
CA ARG A 225 -24.48 -15.02 -17.48
C ARG A 225 -23.21 -14.61 -18.23
N ILE A 226 -23.04 -15.06 -19.47
CA ILE A 226 -21.93 -14.63 -20.34
C ILE A 226 -22.11 -13.15 -20.73
N ILE A 227 -23.28 -12.76 -21.24
CA ILE A 227 -23.59 -11.37 -21.60
C ILE A 227 -23.33 -10.42 -20.42
N TRP A 228 -23.81 -10.80 -19.23
CA TRP A 228 -23.54 -10.10 -17.98
C TRP A 228 -22.05 -9.97 -17.69
N ALA A 229 -21.30 -11.06 -17.73
CA ALA A 229 -19.86 -11.05 -17.47
C ALA A 229 -19.09 -10.15 -18.46
N VAL A 230 -19.42 -10.20 -19.75
CA VAL A 230 -18.85 -9.34 -20.80
C VAL A 230 -19.16 -7.86 -20.53
N PHE A 231 -20.41 -7.52 -20.20
CA PHE A 231 -20.81 -6.15 -19.87
C PHE A 231 -20.05 -5.60 -18.66
N ILE A 232 -20.02 -6.36 -17.55
CA ILE A 232 -19.29 -5.95 -16.34
C ILE A 232 -17.80 -5.78 -16.64
N ALA A 233 -17.18 -6.70 -17.40
CA ALA A 233 -15.78 -6.60 -17.81
C ALA A 233 -15.50 -5.34 -18.65
N ALA A 234 -16.28 -5.10 -19.71
CA ALA A 234 -16.09 -3.98 -20.63
C ALA A 234 -16.24 -2.61 -19.94
N VAL A 235 -17.27 -2.43 -19.12
CA VAL A 235 -17.49 -1.17 -18.38
C VAL A 235 -16.43 -0.98 -17.29
N SER A 236 -16.05 -2.05 -16.59
CA SER A 236 -14.98 -1.98 -15.57
C SER A 236 -13.63 -1.63 -16.17
N PHE A 237 -13.29 -2.21 -17.33
CA PHE A 237 -12.10 -1.88 -18.11
C PHE A 237 -12.14 -0.42 -18.58
N TYR A 238 -13.26 0.05 -19.12
CA TYR A 238 -13.41 1.43 -19.57
C TYR A 238 -13.14 2.43 -18.42
N LEU A 239 -13.75 2.21 -17.25
CA LEU A 239 -13.55 3.07 -16.09
C LEU A 239 -12.13 3.01 -15.52
N ALA A 240 -11.52 1.81 -15.45
CA ALA A 240 -10.16 1.66 -14.95
C ALA A 240 -9.15 2.34 -15.88
N ALA A 241 -9.24 2.01 -17.17
CA ALA A 241 -8.22 2.40 -18.14
C ALA A 241 -8.39 3.84 -18.65
N PHE A 242 -9.62 4.32 -18.88
CA PHE A 242 -9.85 5.66 -19.45
C PHE A 242 -10.31 6.71 -18.42
N LYS A 243 -10.91 6.30 -17.29
CA LYS A 243 -11.35 7.22 -16.22
C LYS A 243 -10.50 7.14 -14.95
N TRP A 244 -9.46 6.31 -14.92
CA TRP A 244 -8.49 6.17 -13.82
C TRP A 244 -9.18 5.92 -12.47
N LYS A 245 -10.21 5.08 -12.48
CA LYS A 245 -10.94 4.64 -11.27
C LYS A 245 -10.43 3.28 -10.80
N TYR A 246 -10.30 3.10 -9.49
CA TYR A 246 -9.84 1.85 -8.88
C TYR A 246 -11.02 0.99 -8.39
N ASN A 247 -10.80 -0.32 -8.25
CA ASN A 247 -11.79 -1.31 -7.82
C ASN A 247 -13.09 -1.34 -8.67
N THR A 248 -13.03 -0.92 -9.95
CA THR A 248 -14.19 -0.76 -10.83
C THR A 248 -15.10 -1.99 -10.96
N PRO A 249 -14.62 -3.25 -10.93
CA PRO A 249 -15.52 -4.41 -10.98
C PRO A 249 -16.53 -4.45 -9.83
N VAL A 250 -16.12 -4.09 -8.60
CA VAL A 250 -17.00 -4.10 -7.42
C VAL A 250 -18.08 -3.02 -7.55
N TRP A 251 -17.70 -1.80 -7.95
CA TRP A 251 -18.63 -0.70 -8.19
C TRP A 251 -19.67 -1.06 -9.27
N ILE A 252 -19.22 -1.59 -10.40
CA ILE A 252 -20.07 -1.91 -11.55
C ILE A 252 -20.98 -3.12 -11.28
N LEU A 253 -20.51 -4.12 -10.53
CA LEU A 253 -21.35 -5.24 -10.07
C LEU A 253 -22.53 -4.76 -9.22
N VAL A 254 -22.33 -3.81 -8.32
CA VAL A 254 -23.42 -3.24 -7.50
C VAL A 254 -24.32 -2.35 -8.34
N ALA A 255 -23.76 -1.41 -9.11
CA ALA A 255 -24.52 -0.45 -9.90
C ALA A 255 -25.41 -1.12 -10.97
N ALA A 256 -24.92 -2.19 -11.62
CA ALA A 256 -25.66 -2.89 -12.66
C ALA A 256 -26.61 -3.97 -12.11
N ALA A 257 -26.53 -4.35 -10.82
CA ALA A 257 -27.29 -5.47 -10.27
C ALA A 257 -28.82 -5.42 -10.49
N PRO A 258 -29.50 -4.24 -10.48
CA PRO A 258 -30.92 -4.14 -10.82
C PRO A 258 -31.30 -4.63 -12.23
N LEU A 259 -30.34 -4.84 -13.14
CA LEU A 259 -30.59 -5.42 -14.47
C LEU A 259 -30.77 -6.94 -14.45
N ILE A 260 -30.32 -7.65 -13.40
CA ILE A 260 -30.39 -9.12 -13.32
C ILE A 260 -31.84 -9.65 -13.36
N PRO A 261 -32.82 -9.07 -12.64
CA PRO A 261 -34.23 -9.44 -12.79
C PRO A 261 -34.78 -9.32 -14.22
N LEU A 262 -34.31 -8.33 -14.99
CA LEU A 262 -34.70 -8.14 -16.39
C LEU A 262 -34.08 -9.24 -17.26
N LEU A 263 -32.79 -9.55 -17.07
CA LEU A 263 -32.12 -10.65 -17.75
C LEU A 263 -32.77 -12.01 -17.44
N ASP A 264 -33.18 -12.27 -16.19
CA ASP A 264 -33.89 -13.50 -15.81
C ASP A 264 -35.32 -13.57 -16.38
N LYS A 265 -35.97 -12.42 -16.63
CA LYS A 265 -37.28 -12.35 -17.30
C LYS A 265 -37.18 -12.64 -18.80
N VAL A 266 -36.14 -12.13 -19.46
CA VAL A 266 -35.86 -12.36 -20.89
C VAL A 266 -35.34 -13.78 -21.13
N PHE A 267 -34.30 -14.20 -20.41
CA PHE A 267 -33.67 -15.52 -20.55
C PHE A 267 -34.17 -16.47 -19.46
N LYS A 268 -35.36 -17.05 -19.67
CA LYS A 268 -35.98 -17.99 -18.74
C LYS A 268 -35.08 -19.21 -18.50
N ALA A 269 -34.78 -19.49 -17.23
CA ALA A 269 -34.05 -20.68 -16.79
C ALA A 269 -34.47 -21.07 -15.37
N LYS A 270 -34.21 -22.33 -14.97
CA LYS A 270 -34.46 -22.78 -13.59
C LYS A 270 -33.53 -22.03 -12.62
N ALA A 271 -34.06 -21.63 -11.47
CA ALA A 271 -33.29 -21.01 -10.40
C ALA A 271 -32.21 -21.96 -9.85
N PHE A 272 -31.11 -21.39 -9.35
CA PHE A 272 -30.06 -22.19 -8.74
C PHE A 272 -30.43 -22.66 -7.32
N HIS A 273 -30.23 -23.95 -7.06
CA HIS A 273 -30.32 -24.56 -5.74
C HIS A 273 -28.98 -25.19 -5.36
N TRP A 274 -28.56 -25.04 -4.10
CA TRP A 274 -27.39 -25.73 -3.57
C TRP A 274 -27.69 -27.22 -3.46
N THR A 275 -27.05 -28.03 -4.29
CA THR A 275 -27.04 -29.50 -4.17
C THR A 275 -25.77 -29.95 -3.46
N SER A 276 -25.90 -30.80 -2.43
CA SER A 276 -24.74 -31.38 -1.76
C SER A 276 -24.00 -32.34 -2.69
N THR A 277 -22.72 -32.10 -2.93
CA THR A 277 -21.91 -33.01 -3.76
C THR A 277 -21.47 -34.19 -2.91
N ILE A 278 -21.86 -35.41 -3.32
CA ILE A 278 -21.42 -36.64 -2.67
C ILE A 278 -20.01 -36.97 -3.16
N ILE A 279 -19.00 -36.75 -2.33
CA ILE A 279 -17.62 -37.13 -2.65
C ILE A 279 -17.43 -38.60 -2.28
N GLN A 280 -17.44 -39.48 -3.29
CA GLN A 280 -17.06 -40.89 -3.11
C GLN A 280 -15.52 -41.01 -3.10
N PHE A 281 -14.95 -41.23 -1.90
CA PHE A 281 -13.53 -41.44 -1.68
C PHE A 281 -13.05 -42.82 -2.19
N ASN A 282 -12.99 -43.01 -3.51
CA ASN A 282 -12.21 -44.09 -4.14
C ASN A 282 -10.76 -43.63 -4.39
N LEU A 283 -10.11 -43.09 -3.35
CA LEU A 283 -8.86 -42.32 -3.48
C LEU A 283 -7.73 -43.14 -4.12
N ILE A 284 -7.61 -44.42 -3.76
CA ILE A 284 -6.50 -45.28 -4.22
C ILE A 284 -6.72 -45.75 -5.67
N ASN A 285 -7.93 -46.18 -6.03
CA ASN A 285 -8.20 -46.75 -7.37
C ASN A 285 -8.48 -45.68 -8.44
N LYS A 286 -9.05 -44.51 -8.08
CA LYS A 286 -9.25 -43.43 -9.06
C LYS A 286 -7.99 -42.59 -9.33
N LEU A 287 -7.03 -42.48 -8.40
CA LEU A 287 -5.75 -41.81 -8.72
C LEU A 287 -4.97 -42.53 -9.84
N LYS A 288 -5.10 -43.86 -9.96
CA LYS A 288 -4.57 -44.64 -11.10
C LYS A 288 -5.31 -44.42 -12.43
N GLN A 289 -6.58 -44.00 -12.42
CA GLN A 289 -7.39 -43.79 -13.62
C GLN A 289 -7.60 -42.30 -14.00
N ILE A 290 -7.34 -41.36 -13.08
CA ILE A 290 -7.28 -39.91 -13.36
C ILE A 290 -5.90 -39.53 -13.95
N VAL A 291 -5.25 -40.48 -14.64
CA VAL A 291 -4.12 -40.22 -15.53
C VAL A 291 -4.68 -39.67 -16.85
N MET A 292 -5.24 -38.46 -16.78
CA MET A 292 -5.56 -37.66 -17.97
C MET A 292 -4.28 -37.33 -18.74
N LYS A 293 -4.42 -37.26 -20.07
CA LYS A 293 -3.33 -37.35 -21.07
C LYS A 293 -2.10 -36.47 -20.74
N PRO A 294 -0.87 -36.96 -21.01
CA PRO A 294 0.39 -36.31 -20.60
C PRO A 294 0.59 -34.88 -21.12
N ILE A 295 -0.12 -34.49 -22.18
CA ILE A 295 -0.09 -33.15 -22.77
C ILE A 295 -0.53 -32.08 -21.76
N MET A 296 -1.59 -32.32 -20.97
CA MET A 296 -2.07 -31.34 -19.97
C MET A 296 -1.13 -31.21 -18.77
N LYS A 297 -0.48 -32.30 -18.34
CA LYS A 297 0.54 -32.24 -17.27
C LYS A 297 1.75 -31.44 -17.71
N LYS A 298 2.27 -31.69 -18.93
CA LYS A 298 3.37 -30.90 -19.49
C LYS A 298 2.97 -29.43 -19.64
N GLY A 299 1.76 -29.11 -20.14
CA GLY A 299 1.27 -27.73 -20.22
C GLY A 299 1.23 -27.01 -18.87
N ALA A 300 0.54 -27.58 -17.86
CA ALA A 300 0.41 -26.95 -16.55
C ALA A 300 1.74 -26.84 -15.80
N ALA A 301 2.60 -27.86 -15.87
CA ALA A 301 3.93 -27.82 -15.25
C ALA A 301 4.88 -26.85 -15.97
N MET A 302 4.80 -26.74 -17.29
CA MET A 302 5.62 -25.81 -18.08
C MET A 302 5.18 -24.35 -17.88
N ILE A 303 3.89 -24.07 -17.66
CA ILE A 303 3.39 -22.76 -17.24
C ILE A 303 3.87 -22.41 -15.82
N LEU A 304 3.92 -23.39 -14.91
CA LEU A 304 4.49 -23.21 -13.57
C LEU A 304 6.02 -23.01 -13.60
N LEU A 305 6.75 -23.70 -14.48
CA LEU A 305 8.19 -23.54 -14.63
C LEU A 305 8.57 -22.23 -15.35
N SER A 306 7.84 -21.83 -16.40
CA SER A 306 8.12 -20.60 -17.13
C SER A 306 7.86 -19.35 -16.28
N ALA A 307 6.92 -19.41 -15.34
CA ALA A 307 6.69 -18.37 -14.34
C ALA A 307 7.83 -18.23 -13.30
N MET A 308 8.80 -19.15 -13.28
CA MET A 308 9.94 -19.13 -12.33
C MET A 308 11.26 -18.65 -12.92
N ILE A 309 11.32 -18.36 -14.23
CA ILE A 309 12.53 -17.84 -14.88
C ILE A 309 12.50 -16.31 -14.85
N THR A 310 13.27 -15.69 -13.95
CA THR A 310 13.58 -14.24 -14.02
C THR A 310 15.05 -14.04 -14.36
N HIS A 311 15.33 -13.27 -15.41
CA HIS A 311 16.65 -12.72 -15.69
C HIS A 311 16.83 -11.35 -15.01
N GLU A 312 18.08 -10.94 -14.83
CA GLU A 312 18.46 -9.77 -14.03
C GLU A 312 18.85 -8.56 -14.92
N ALA A 313 18.39 -7.36 -14.56
CA ALA A 313 18.80 -6.07 -15.14
C ALA A 313 18.43 -4.88 -14.21
N ALA A 314 19.23 -3.80 -14.22
CA ALA A 314 19.25 -2.69 -13.24
C ALA A 314 18.52 -1.38 -13.70
N ALA A 315 18.24 -0.39 -12.79
CA ALA A 315 17.25 0.69 -13.06
C ALA A 315 17.01 1.89 -12.06
N PHE A 316 16.90 3.16 -12.53
CA PHE A 316 16.79 4.47 -11.79
C PHE A 316 15.40 5.22 -11.83
N CYS A 317 15.24 6.47 -11.34
CA CYS A 317 14.03 7.34 -11.45
C CYS A 317 14.29 8.71 -12.12
N GLY A 318 13.75 8.94 -13.33
CA GLY A 318 14.02 10.12 -14.15
C GLY A 318 14.94 9.82 -15.34
N PHE A 319 14.49 10.15 -16.55
CA PHE A 319 15.32 9.96 -17.74
C PHE A 319 16.28 11.16 -17.87
N TYR A 320 17.52 10.97 -17.42
CA TYR A 320 18.63 11.85 -17.74
C TYR A 320 19.24 11.46 -19.08
N VAL A 321 19.59 12.48 -19.84
CA VAL A 321 20.42 12.38 -21.03
C VAL A 321 21.68 13.22 -20.85
N SER A 322 22.78 12.78 -21.44
CA SER A 322 24.10 13.39 -21.27
C SER A 322 24.80 13.62 -22.61
N LYS A 323 25.68 14.62 -22.66
CA LYS A 323 26.60 14.81 -23.81
C LYS A 323 27.87 13.94 -23.69
N ALA A 324 28.29 13.64 -22.46
CA ALA A 324 29.43 12.78 -22.14
C ALA A 324 29.01 11.36 -21.76
N ASP A 325 29.89 10.37 -21.97
CA ASP A 325 29.59 8.96 -21.73
C ASP A 325 29.59 8.59 -20.23
N GLY A 326 28.65 7.74 -19.82
CA GLY A 326 28.76 6.79 -18.70
C GLY A 326 28.97 7.30 -17.27
N THR A 327 28.94 8.61 -17.00
CA THR A 327 29.42 9.19 -15.73
C THR A 327 28.34 9.63 -14.73
N LEU A 328 27.05 9.40 -15.03
CA LEU A 328 25.93 9.80 -14.17
C LEU A 328 25.65 8.82 -13.04
N LYS A 329 25.70 9.29 -11.79
CA LYS A 329 25.21 8.54 -10.62
C LYS A 329 24.42 9.47 -9.69
N ASN A 330 23.09 9.36 -9.71
CA ASN A 330 22.24 9.83 -8.61
C ASN A 330 22.20 8.74 -7.53
N LYS A 331 22.10 9.13 -6.25
CA LYS A 331 21.98 8.20 -5.11
C LYS A 331 20.61 8.22 -4.43
N THR A 332 19.87 9.33 -4.51
CA THR A 332 18.57 9.45 -3.83
C THR A 332 17.70 10.51 -4.51
N SER A 333 16.47 10.13 -4.85
CA SER A 333 15.44 11.06 -5.33
C SER A 333 14.50 11.42 -4.19
N GLN A 334 14.16 12.69 -4.03
CA GLN A 334 13.15 13.15 -3.08
C GLN A 334 12.04 13.89 -3.81
N VAL A 335 10.79 13.55 -3.49
CA VAL A 335 9.61 14.11 -4.16
C VAL A 335 8.61 14.59 -3.13
N ILE A 336 8.11 15.82 -3.27
CA ILE A 336 6.92 16.29 -2.56
C ILE A 336 5.71 16.09 -3.48
N LEU A 337 4.63 15.49 -2.98
CA LEU A 337 3.44 15.12 -3.73
C LEU A 337 2.17 15.63 -3.02
N VAL A 338 1.64 16.77 -3.46
CA VAL A 338 0.45 17.41 -2.87
C VAL A 338 -0.78 17.09 -3.71
N ARG A 339 -1.88 16.67 -3.06
CA ARG A 339 -3.11 16.24 -3.74
C ARG A 339 -4.38 16.70 -3.02
N ASP A 340 -5.25 17.39 -3.75
CA ASP A 340 -6.65 17.61 -3.39
C ASP A 340 -7.53 17.62 -4.65
N GLY A 341 -8.71 17.01 -4.56
CA GLY A 341 -9.60 16.78 -5.70
C GLY A 341 -8.87 16.14 -6.90
N ASN A 342 -8.82 16.88 -8.01
CA ASN A 342 -8.05 16.52 -9.21
C ASN A 342 -6.77 17.37 -9.40
N ARG A 343 -6.45 18.31 -8.50
CA ARG A 343 -5.25 19.15 -8.58
C ARG A 343 -4.08 18.44 -7.90
N ASN A 344 -2.91 18.52 -8.53
CA ASN A 344 -1.65 17.98 -8.04
C ASN A 344 -0.62 19.10 -7.97
N VAL A 345 0.29 19.03 -7.02
CA VAL A 345 1.58 19.72 -7.08
C VAL A 345 2.67 18.69 -6.81
N ILE A 346 3.68 18.66 -7.68
CA ILE A 346 4.84 17.77 -7.56
C ILE A 346 6.09 18.64 -7.47
N THR A 347 6.86 18.51 -6.39
CA THR A 347 8.19 19.12 -6.27
C THR A 347 9.24 18.01 -6.36
N MET A 348 10.19 18.13 -7.29
CA MET A 348 11.25 17.13 -7.50
C MET A 348 12.59 17.70 -7.06
N TYR A 349 13.30 16.97 -6.20
CA TYR A 349 14.68 17.22 -5.81
C TYR A 349 15.52 15.96 -6.06
N ASN A 350 16.67 16.13 -6.72
CA ASN A 350 17.57 15.04 -7.09
C ASN A 350 19.00 15.40 -6.66
N ASP A 351 19.67 14.53 -5.90
CA ASP A 351 21.08 14.68 -5.52
C ASP A 351 22.00 14.33 -6.71
N PHE A 352 22.11 15.25 -7.65
CA PHE A 352 22.88 15.09 -8.87
C PHE A 352 24.39 15.19 -8.63
N LYS A 353 25.18 14.33 -9.30
CA LYS A 353 26.65 14.36 -9.32
C LYS A 353 27.16 14.28 -10.76
N GLY A 354 27.84 15.33 -11.21
CA GLY A 354 28.33 15.48 -12.59
C GLY A 354 28.58 16.94 -12.99
N ASN A 355 28.78 17.21 -14.29
CA ASN A 355 28.96 18.55 -14.87
C ASN A 355 27.63 19.14 -15.41
N PHE A 356 26.94 20.00 -14.66
CA PHE A 356 25.58 20.49 -14.97
C PHE A 356 25.29 20.91 -16.44
N LYS A 357 26.31 21.38 -17.17
CA LYS A 357 26.25 21.78 -18.59
C LYS A 357 25.70 20.72 -19.55
N ASP A 358 25.99 19.46 -19.27
CA ASP A 358 25.84 18.37 -20.24
C ASP A 358 24.48 17.67 -20.18
N PHE A 359 23.55 18.15 -19.35
CA PHE A 359 22.40 17.37 -18.91
C PHE A 359 21.04 18.03 -19.20
N ALA A 360 20.07 17.19 -19.52
CA ALA A 360 18.65 17.51 -19.48
C ALA A 360 17.88 16.44 -18.69
N MET A 361 16.88 16.88 -17.94
CA MET A 361 15.95 16.05 -17.17
C MET A 361 14.61 15.97 -17.90
N VAL A 362 14.17 14.76 -18.22
CA VAL A 362 12.91 14.52 -18.94
C VAL A 362 11.88 13.89 -18.00
N VAL A 363 10.74 14.58 -17.81
CA VAL A 363 9.67 14.16 -16.89
C VAL A 363 8.34 14.00 -17.66
N PRO A 364 7.69 12.83 -17.61
CA PRO A 364 6.34 12.64 -18.14
C PRO A 364 5.29 13.34 -17.28
N VAL A 365 4.51 14.22 -17.90
CA VAL A 365 3.41 14.93 -17.25
C VAL A 365 2.09 14.65 -17.95
N PRO A 366 0.95 14.54 -17.24
CA PRO A 366 -0.31 14.12 -17.84
C PRO A 366 -1.04 15.21 -18.65
N VAL A 367 -0.55 16.45 -18.61
CA VAL A 367 -1.10 17.63 -19.30
C VAL A 367 0.04 18.52 -19.82
N VAL A 368 -0.27 19.46 -20.71
CA VAL A 368 0.65 20.55 -21.08
C VAL A 368 0.70 21.56 -19.94
N LEU A 369 1.89 21.89 -19.44
CA LEU A 369 2.09 22.89 -18.39
C LEU A 369 2.23 24.30 -19.00
N GLN A 370 1.83 25.33 -18.28
CA GLN A 370 2.05 26.74 -18.62
C GLN A 370 3.15 27.33 -17.72
N LYS A 371 3.72 28.50 -18.08
CA LYS A 371 4.77 29.16 -17.26
C LYS A 371 4.37 29.31 -15.79
N LYS A 372 3.11 29.69 -15.54
CA LYS A 372 2.53 29.90 -14.20
C LYS A 372 2.43 28.61 -13.37
N ASP A 373 2.42 27.45 -14.03
CA ASP A 373 2.28 26.15 -13.39
C ASP A 373 3.62 25.62 -12.88
N ILE A 374 4.71 26.35 -13.11
CA ILE A 374 6.09 25.92 -12.84
C ILE A 374 6.79 26.97 -12.00
N LYS A 375 7.40 26.55 -10.89
CA LYS A 375 8.23 27.42 -10.05
C LYS A 375 9.44 26.66 -9.51
N VAL A 376 10.49 27.40 -9.18
CA VAL A 376 11.63 26.88 -8.42
C VAL A 376 11.40 27.21 -6.95
N VAL A 377 11.73 26.29 -6.05
CA VAL A 377 11.57 26.47 -4.59
C VAL A 377 12.90 26.31 -3.87
N ASP A 378 13.03 26.82 -2.65
CA ASP A 378 14.23 26.59 -1.84
C ASP A 378 14.33 25.11 -1.46
N GLN A 379 15.54 24.56 -1.48
CA GLN A 379 15.86 23.20 -1.05
C GLN A 379 15.61 22.98 0.45
N ALA A 380 15.68 24.04 1.28
CA ALA A 380 15.51 23.96 2.73
C ALA A 380 14.23 23.22 3.15
N ILE A 381 13.16 23.27 2.35
CA ILE A 381 11.92 22.52 2.62
C ILE A 381 12.15 21.00 2.69
N PHE A 382 13.00 20.44 1.84
CA PHE A 382 13.30 19.00 1.88
C PHE A 382 14.06 18.63 3.15
N ASN A 383 14.95 19.50 3.63
CA ASN A 383 15.65 19.30 4.89
C ASN A 383 14.67 19.40 6.08
N THR A 384 13.82 20.43 6.13
CA THR A 384 12.78 20.60 7.17
C THR A 384 11.85 19.39 7.23
N LEU A 385 11.31 18.97 6.09
CA LEU A 385 10.45 17.79 6.02
C LEU A 385 11.20 16.52 6.40
N ASN A 386 12.45 16.34 5.95
CA ASN A 386 13.24 15.16 6.31
C ASN A 386 13.50 15.07 7.82
N GLU A 387 14.03 16.14 8.42
CA GLU A 387 14.39 16.16 9.84
C GLU A 387 13.17 15.98 10.74
N TYR A 388 12.02 16.56 10.36
CA TYR A 388 10.78 16.41 11.11
C TYR A 388 10.19 14.99 11.05
N SER A 389 10.32 14.30 9.92
CA SER A 389 9.61 13.04 9.63
C SER A 389 10.46 11.78 9.58
N LYS A 390 11.79 11.89 9.63
CA LYS A 390 12.68 10.72 9.58
C LYS A 390 12.42 9.73 10.73
N PRO A 391 12.70 8.44 10.52
CA PRO A 391 12.76 7.45 11.58
C PRO A 391 13.68 7.93 12.71
N ARG A 392 13.27 7.73 13.97
CA ARG A 392 14.01 8.27 15.12
C ARG A 392 14.26 7.25 16.22
N LEU A 393 15.29 7.55 16.99
CA LEU A 393 15.59 6.93 18.27
C LEU A 393 14.90 7.72 19.38
N VAL A 394 14.37 7.02 20.38
CA VAL A 394 13.68 7.59 21.55
C VAL A 394 14.42 7.12 22.78
N GLU A 395 14.82 8.05 23.63
CA GLU A 395 15.64 7.79 24.80
C GLU A 395 14.81 7.88 26.09
N TYR A 396 14.81 6.81 26.88
CA TYR A 396 14.35 6.82 28.27
C TYR A 396 15.52 6.61 29.22
N TYR A 397 15.32 6.95 30.49
CA TYR A 397 16.32 6.79 31.55
C TYR A 397 15.69 6.03 32.71
N ASP A 398 16.27 4.90 33.10
CA ASP A 398 15.86 4.20 34.32
C ASP A 398 16.28 5.03 35.54
N GLN A 399 15.37 5.25 36.49
CA GLN A 399 15.72 5.82 37.79
C GLN A 399 16.38 4.76 38.67
N ASN A 400 17.36 5.15 39.50
CA ASN A 400 17.95 4.20 40.46
C ASN A 400 16.90 3.83 41.53
N PRO A 401 16.49 2.55 41.62
CA PRO A 401 15.42 2.12 42.53
C PRO A 401 15.84 2.10 44.01
N CYS A 402 17.12 2.32 44.31
CA CYS A 402 17.61 2.52 45.68
C CYS A 402 17.56 3.99 46.12
N ASN A 403 17.31 4.95 45.23
CA ASN A 403 17.16 6.36 45.56
C ASN A 403 15.68 6.71 45.81
N GLN A 404 15.31 6.94 47.07
CA GLN A 404 14.06 7.60 47.41
C GLN A 404 14.22 9.11 47.20
N TYR A 405 13.48 9.69 46.25
CA TYR A 405 13.38 11.14 46.10
C TYR A 405 12.05 11.64 46.68
N ASP A 406 12.14 12.46 47.73
CA ASP A 406 11.00 13.25 48.21
C ASP A 406 10.59 14.28 47.16
N MET A 407 9.31 14.25 46.76
CA MET A 407 8.77 15.21 45.79
C MET A 407 8.43 16.55 46.44
N LEU A 408 9.40 17.46 46.48
CA LEU A 408 9.11 18.89 46.63
C LEU A 408 8.70 19.49 45.27
N LYS A 409 7.49 20.06 45.23
CA LYS A 409 6.98 20.83 44.09
C LYS A 409 7.71 22.16 44.01
N GLU A 410 8.35 22.47 42.88
CA GLU A 410 8.69 23.85 42.57
C GLU A 410 8.04 24.34 41.27
N ASN A 411 7.49 25.53 41.43
CA ASN A 411 6.52 26.18 40.56
C ASN A 411 7.15 26.70 39.26
N ALA A 412 6.35 26.70 38.19
CA ALA A 412 6.67 27.50 37.01
C ALA A 412 6.60 29.00 37.32
N LEU A 413 7.48 29.79 36.69
CA LEU A 413 7.31 31.24 36.56
C LEU A 413 7.51 31.69 35.10
N PRO A 414 6.73 32.67 34.60
CA PRO A 414 6.72 33.09 33.19
C PRO A 414 7.62 34.30 32.92
N GLY A 415 7.93 34.55 31.65
CA GLY A 415 8.60 35.78 31.21
C GLY A 415 8.40 36.09 29.72
N MET A 416 7.55 37.07 29.41
CA MET A 416 7.46 37.72 28.09
C MET A 416 8.19 39.06 28.11
N VAL A 417 8.85 39.45 27.01
CA VAL A 417 9.14 40.85 26.63
C VAL A 417 9.29 40.93 25.09
N PRO A 418 9.16 42.12 24.44
CA PRO A 418 8.26 42.25 23.29
C PRO A 418 8.93 42.66 21.96
N GLY A 419 8.09 42.76 20.92
CA GLY A 419 8.47 42.85 19.51
C GLY A 419 9.24 44.08 19.02
N ILE A 420 9.65 43.97 17.75
CA ILE A 420 10.31 45.01 16.96
C ILE A 420 9.51 45.22 15.66
N THR A 421 9.32 46.49 15.30
CA THR A 421 8.50 46.96 14.17
C THR A 421 9.26 46.96 12.84
N ILE A 422 8.61 46.56 11.74
CA ILE A 422 9.17 46.67 10.38
C ILE A 422 8.51 47.85 9.64
N ARG A 423 9.32 48.70 8.99
CA ARG A 423 8.90 49.66 7.94
C ARG A 423 9.31 49.11 6.57
N GLY A 424 8.48 49.28 5.54
CA GLY A 424 8.77 48.82 4.17
C GLY A 424 8.67 49.92 3.10
N SER A 425 8.91 49.57 1.84
CA SER A 425 8.68 50.47 0.68
C SER A 425 8.36 49.71 -0.64
N LYS A 426 7.51 50.34 -1.45
CA LYS A 426 7.09 50.00 -2.83
C LYS A 426 8.14 50.47 -3.88
N SER A 427 8.16 50.10 -5.17
CA SER A 427 7.64 48.99 -6.02
C SER A 427 7.94 49.35 -7.51
N LEU A 428 7.88 48.42 -8.49
CA LEU A 428 7.22 48.60 -9.83
C LEU A 428 7.53 47.51 -10.89
N SER A 429 6.71 47.47 -11.94
CA SER A 429 6.61 46.47 -13.02
C SER A 429 7.03 46.96 -14.41
N LYS A 430 7.23 46.04 -15.39
CA LYS A 430 6.62 46.11 -16.76
C LYS A 430 6.92 44.90 -17.68
N GLU A 431 5.99 44.64 -18.61
CA GLU A 431 6.08 43.72 -19.77
C GLU A 431 6.86 44.35 -20.97
N ASP A 432 7.23 43.70 -22.08
CA ASP A 432 6.45 43.00 -23.15
C ASP A 432 7.36 42.00 -23.94
N LYS A 433 6.87 40.86 -24.49
CA LYS A 433 6.46 40.58 -25.91
C LYS A 433 7.46 40.97 -27.02
N ASP A 434 7.61 40.28 -28.16
CA ASP A 434 7.07 39.02 -28.74
C ASP A 434 7.91 38.67 -29.99
N LEU A 435 8.18 37.38 -30.32
CA LEU A 435 8.65 36.89 -31.63
C LEU A 435 8.42 35.36 -31.78
N GLY A 436 7.74 34.91 -32.85
CA GLY A 436 7.56 33.49 -33.23
C GLY A 436 8.86 32.82 -33.76
N VAL A 437 8.99 31.51 -34.03
CA VAL A 437 8.08 30.41 -34.45
C VAL A 437 8.79 29.06 -34.05
N LYS A 438 8.24 27.83 -34.12
CA LYS A 438 7.06 27.28 -33.44
C LYS A 438 7.56 26.18 -32.48
N VAL A 439 7.53 26.47 -31.19
CA VAL A 439 7.67 25.52 -30.06
C VAL A 439 6.39 25.67 -29.24
N GLU A 440 5.83 24.59 -28.67
CA GLU A 440 4.57 24.70 -27.88
C GLU A 440 4.72 25.70 -26.73
N ALA A 441 5.84 25.64 -26.00
CA ALA A 441 6.39 26.75 -25.21
C ALA A 441 7.86 26.53 -24.82
N LYS A 442 8.62 27.63 -24.69
CA LYS A 442 9.91 27.69 -23.98
C LYS A 442 9.81 28.73 -22.85
N TYR A 443 10.27 28.38 -21.65
CA TYR A 443 10.28 29.29 -20.50
C TYR A 443 11.64 29.28 -19.79
N LEU A 444 12.18 30.45 -19.44
CA LEU A 444 13.23 30.58 -18.43
C LEU A 444 12.57 30.70 -17.06
N VAL A 445 12.89 29.78 -16.14
CA VAL A 445 12.36 29.77 -14.75
C VAL A 445 13.49 29.43 -13.79
N GLY A 446 13.98 30.43 -13.04
CA GLY A 446 15.18 30.28 -12.22
C GLY A 446 16.40 29.93 -13.08
N GLU A 447 17.14 28.90 -12.70
CA GLU A 447 18.32 28.40 -13.42
C GLU A 447 18.01 27.43 -14.57
N TYR A 448 16.75 27.36 -15.03
CA TYR A 448 16.30 26.34 -15.98
C TYR A 448 15.71 26.91 -17.27
N ASP A 449 16.25 26.44 -18.40
CA ASP A 449 15.62 26.47 -19.71
C ASP A 449 14.61 25.31 -19.78
N ILE A 450 13.32 25.64 -19.72
CA ILE A 450 12.23 24.68 -19.75
C ILE A 450 11.64 24.62 -21.14
N LEU A 451 11.57 23.41 -21.71
CA LEU A 451 10.94 23.11 -22.98
C LEU A 451 9.81 22.09 -22.76
N ILE A 452 8.64 22.37 -23.34
CA ILE A 452 7.49 21.47 -23.24
C ILE A 452 7.25 20.89 -24.63
N LEU A 453 7.46 19.58 -24.76
CA LEU A 453 7.35 18.88 -26.03
C LEU A 453 6.00 18.15 -26.14
N SER A 454 5.33 18.40 -27.25
CA SER A 454 4.08 17.75 -27.63
C SER A 454 4.33 16.28 -28.01
N ALA A 455 3.51 15.38 -27.48
CA ALA A 455 3.63 13.94 -27.73
C ALA A 455 3.03 13.46 -29.06
N LYS A 456 2.74 14.36 -30.02
CA LYS A 456 2.33 13.94 -31.38
C LYS A 456 3.49 13.37 -32.19
N GLU A 457 4.72 13.63 -31.76
CA GLU A 457 5.95 13.21 -32.44
C GLU A 457 6.79 12.41 -31.44
N SER A 458 6.70 11.08 -31.51
CA SER A 458 7.65 10.17 -30.85
C SER A 458 9.09 10.41 -31.34
N SER A 459 9.21 10.76 -32.63
CA SER A 459 10.42 11.32 -33.23
C SER A 459 10.82 12.63 -32.56
N GLY A 460 9.91 13.58 -32.32
CA GLY A 460 10.21 14.94 -31.89
C GLY A 460 11.05 15.03 -30.60
N LEU A 461 10.77 14.21 -29.57
CA LEU A 461 11.64 14.16 -28.38
C LEU A 461 13.02 13.58 -28.71
N LYS A 462 13.07 12.47 -29.46
CA LYS A 462 14.32 11.79 -29.83
C LYS A 462 15.20 12.65 -30.73
N THR A 463 14.63 13.19 -31.79
CA THR A 463 15.23 14.17 -32.71
C THR A 463 15.69 15.41 -31.95
N TRP A 464 14.87 16.00 -31.06
CA TRP A 464 15.31 17.15 -30.27
C TRP A 464 16.52 16.82 -29.37
N LEU A 465 16.53 15.63 -28.76
CA LEU A 465 17.65 15.17 -27.94
C LEU A 465 18.93 15.00 -28.79
N GLU A 466 18.83 14.30 -29.92
CA GLU A 466 19.94 14.05 -30.85
C GLU A 466 20.47 15.36 -31.47
N GLU A 467 19.59 16.25 -31.95
CA GLU A 467 19.93 17.58 -32.50
C GLU A 467 20.60 18.49 -31.47
N ASN A 468 20.20 18.41 -30.20
CA ASN A 468 20.85 19.17 -29.11
C ASN A 468 22.15 18.49 -28.61
N GLY A 469 22.56 17.38 -29.22
CA GLY A 469 23.81 16.66 -28.94
C GLY A 469 23.76 15.77 -27.69
N TYR A 470 22.57 15.37 -27.25
CA TYR A 470 22.38 14.46 -26.13
C TYR A 470 22.37 13.00 -26.59
N LYS A 471 23.10 12.12 -25.88
CA LYS A 471 23.07 10.67 -26.13
C LYS A 471 21.88 10.02 -25.42
N ILE A 472 21.18 9.15 -26.14
CA ILE A 472 20.06 8.34 -25.62
C ILE A 472 20.60 6.95 -25.21
N PRO A 473 20.46 6.54 -23.94
CA PRO A 473 20.82 5.21 -23.46
C PRO A 473 20.16 4.07 -24.25
N ALA A 474 20.90 2.97 -24.45
CA ALA A 474 20.36 1.77 -25.08
C ALA A 474 19.14 1.23 -24.30
N GLY A 475 18.02 1.02 -24.99
CA GLY A 475 16.76 0.60 -24.38
C GLY A 475 15.86 1.73 -23.89
N ALA A 476 16.28 3.00 -23.93
CA ALA A 476 15.42 4.13 -23.58
C ALA A 476 14.17 4.25 -24.48
N ASP A 477 14.29 3.94 -25.77
CA ASP A 477 13.17 3.95 -26.72
C ASP A 477 12.04 2.99 -26.29
N GLU A 478 12.39 1.78 -25.80
CA GLU A 478 11.44 0.78 -25.26
C GLU A 478 10.64 1.35 -24.07
N VAL A 479 11.27 2.20 -23.25
CA VAL A 479 10.65 2.77 -22.06
C VAL A 479 9.88 4.06 -22.39
N LEU A 480 10.32 4.85 -23.38
CA LEU A 480 9.68 6.11 -23.80
C LEU A 480 8.41 5.90 -24.62
N GLU A 481 8.41 4.94 -25.56
CA GLU A 481 7.30 4.71 -26.50
C GLU A 481 5.93 4.52 -25.80
N PRO A 482 5.82 3.76 -24.68
CA PRO A 482 4.54 3.59 -24.01
C PRO A 482 4.00 4.85 -23.32
N TYR A 483 4.86 5.79 -22.90
CA TYR A 483 4.41 7.08 -22.37
C TYR A 483 3.83 7.98 -23.47
N ILE A 484 4.48 7.99 -24.65
CA ILE A 484 4.01 8.70 -25.85
C ILE A 484 2.63 8.16 -26.26
N LYS A 485 2.52 6.83 -26.45
CA LYS A 485 1.26 6.15 -26.78
C LYS A 485 0.18 6.35 -25.70
N SER A 486 0.58 6.52 -24.43
CA SER A 486 -0.32 6.84 -23.31
C SER A 486 -0.72 8.32 -23.22
N ASN A 487 -0.36 9.14 -24.22
CA ASN A 487 -0.66 10.57 -24.36
C ASN A 487 -0.15 11.43 -23.17
N LEU A 488 0.93 11.03 -22.50
CA LEU A 488 1.66 11.93 -21.60
C LEU A 488 2.50 12.91 -22.43
N LYS A 489 2.81 14.09 -21.87
CA LYS A 489 3.68 15.11 -22.46
C LYS A 489 5.04 15.08 -21.78
N PHE A 490 6.07 15.57 -22.46
CA PHE A 490 7.43 15.58 -21.93
C PHE A 490 7.81 16.99 -21.51
N PHE A 491 7.98 17.15 -20.20
CA PHE A 491 8.56 18.33 -19.58
C PHE A 491 10.07 18.14 -19.56
N VAL A 492 10.78 18.87 -20.42
CA VAL A 492 12.23 18.81 -20.56
C VAL A 492 12.83 20.02 -19.87
N VAL A 493 13.75 19.77 -18.95
CA VAL A 493 14.45 20.78 -18.17
C VAL A 493 15.93 20.73 -18.52
N LYS A 494 16.46 21.82 -19.07
CA LYS A 494 17.90 22.03 -19.29
C LYS A 494 18.42 23.05 -18.29
N VAL A 495 19.63 22.86 -17.78
CA VAL A 495 20.29 23.86 -16.91
C VAL A 495 20.78 25.03 -17.76
N ASN A 496 20.52 26.25 -17.31
CA ASN A 496 21.10 27.47 -17.87
C ASN A 496 22.34 27.88 -17.05
N ASP A 497 23.51 27.83 -17.68
CA ASP A 497 24.80 28.10 -17.04
C ASP A 497 24.95 29.52 -16.48
N GLU A 498 24.40 30.50 -17.19
CA GLU A 498 24.55 31.92 -16.83
C GLU A 498 23.74 32.24 -15.57
N GLU A 499 22.52 31.71 -15.48
CA GLU A 499 21.71 31.80 -14.27
C GLU A 499 22.27 30.93 -13.13
N LYS A 500 22.76 29.71 -13.42
CA LYS A 500 23.33 28.83 -12.39
C LYS A 500 24.57 29.42 -11.71
N LYS A 501 25.40 30.16 -12.45
CA LYS A 501 26.58 30.88 -11.92
C LYS A 501 26.23 32.01 -10.95
N LYS A 502 25.02 32.58 -11.03
CA LYS A 502 24.55 33.62 -10.10
C LYS A 502 24.12 33.05 -8.75
N LEU A 503 23.89 31.73 -8.66
CA LEU A 503 23.42 31.06 -7.45
C LEU A 503 24.59 30.48 -6.64
N PRO A 504 24.63 30.69 -5.31
CA PRO A 504 25.66 30.10 -4.45
C PRO A 504 25.54 28.58 -4.41
N GLY A 505 26.69 27.91 -4.22
CA GLY A 505 26.76 26.46 -4.04
C GLY A 505 26.64 25.63 -5.33
N ASN A 506 27.09 24.38 -5.23
CA ASN A 506 27.17 23.43 -6.36
C ASN A 506 25.96 22.49 -6.41
N PHE A 507 24.75 23.04 -6.29
CA PHE A 507 23.49 22.30 -6.32
C PHE A 507 22.45 22.96 -7.23
N LEU A 508 21.40 22.20 -7.55
CA LEU A 508 20.26 22.61 -8.37
C LEU A 508 19.02 22.74 -7.47
N ARG A 509 18.29 23.86 -7.56
CA ARG A 509 17.11 24.08 -6.70
C ARG A 509 15.92 23.22 -7.16
N PRO A 510 15.12 22.65 -6.24
CA PRO A 510 13.99 21.81 -6.60
C PRO A 510 12.99 22.51 -7.54
N ILE A 511 12.48 21.74 -8.51
CA ILE A 511 11.46 22.22 -9.45
C ILE A 511 10.09 21.74 -8.99
N GLN A 512 9.15 22.67 -8.86
CA GLN A 512 7.76 22.42 -8.55
C GLN A 512 6.88 22.64 -9.78
N ILE A 513 6.03 21.66 -10.09
CA ILE A 513 5.03 21.72 -11.15
C ILE A 513 3.62 21.50 -10.55
N SER A 514 2.63 22.25 -11.01
CA SER A 514 1.23 22.11 -10.61
C SER A 514 0.33 21.76 -11.79
N PHE A 515 -0.59 20.80 -11.63
CA PHE A 515 -1.48 20.41 -12.73
C PHE A 515 -2.75 19.71 -12.28
N THR A 516 -3.82 19.87 -13.05
CA THR A 516 -5.10 19.18 -12.84
C THR A 516 -5.15 17.90 -13.68
N SER A 517 -5.23 16.74 -13.02
CA SER A 517 -5.39 15.43 -13.66
C SER A 517 -6.06 14.41 -12.72
N PRO A 518 -6.89 13.49 -13.24
CA PRO A 518 -7.33 12.31 -12.49
C PRO A 518 -6.21 11.28 -12.30
N LYS A 519 -5.13 11.32 -13.10
CA LYS A 519 -3.96 10.46 -12.87
C LYS A 519 -3.24 10.92 -11.62
N PHE A 520 -3.11 10.03 -10.63
CA PHE A 520 -2.35 10.28 -9.41
C PHE A 520 -1.23 9.23 -9.32
N MET A 521 -0.06 9.59 -9.88
CA MET A 521 1.04 8.66 -10.14
C MET A 521 2.40 9.39 -10.15
N LEU A 522 3.49 8.63 -9.95
CA LEU A 522 4.86 9.09 -10.20
C LEU A 522 5.50 8.24 -11.32
N PRO A 523 6.00 8.84 -12.42
CA PRO A 523 6.52 8.13 -13.59
C PRO A 523 7.95 7.59 -13.37
N ILE A 524 8.09 6.65 -12.44
CA ILE A 524 9.37 6.10 -12.01
C ILE A 524 10.10 5.33 -13.13
N ARG A 525 9.38 4.66 -14.06
CA ARG A 525 10.06 3.75 -15.01
C ARG A 525 11.00 4.45 -15.97
N LEU A 526 10.84 5.75 -16.25
CA LEU A 526 11.73 6.42 -17.20
C LEU A 526 13.17 6.57 -16.73
N GLY A 527 13.39 6.64 -15.41
CA GLY A 527 14.76 6.48 -14.94
C GLY A 527 15.23 5.06 -14.95
N MET A 528 14.35 4.08 -15.09
CA MET A 528 14.72 2.67 -15.03
C MET A 528 15.59 2.23 -16.23
N ALA A 529 15.77 3.11 -17.23
CA ALA A 529 16.81 2.99 -18.24
C ALA A 529 18.25 3.29 -17.74
N ASN A 530 18.44 3.89 -16.56
CA ASN A 530 19.66 4.63 -16.17
C ASN A 530 20.34 4.26 -14.82
N ALA A 531 19.88 3.29 -13.99
CA ALA A 531 20.64 2.96 -12.76
C ALA A 531 21.70 1.89 -12.98
N ASP A 532 22.76 2.10 -12.23
CA ASP A 532 23.68 1.10 -11.73
C ASP A 532 23.16 0.53 -10.38
N GLY A 533 22.07 -0.26 -10.42
CA GLY A 533 21.56 -1.03 -9.27
C GLY A 533 20.17 -0.64 -8.73
N ASP A 534 19.94 -0.96 -7.46
CA ASP A 534 18.76 -0.53 -6.68
C ASP A 534 18.83 0.96 -6.36
N GLN A 535 17.67 1.60 -6.16
CA GLN A 535 17.59 3.03 -5.86
C GLN A 535 16.53 3.36 -4.82
N ASP A 536 16.82 4.38 -4.01
CA ASP A 536 15.93 4.87 -2.96
C ASP A 536 15.23 6.18 -3.37
N MET A 537 13.92 6.23 -3.13
CA MET A 537 13.11 7.44 -3.26
C MET A 537 12.29 7.70 -1.99
N ILE A 538 12.34 8.94 -1.51
CA ILE A 538 11.48 9.41 -0.41
C ILE A 538 10.37 10.29 -1.00
N VAL A 539 9.12 9.97 -0.67
CA VAL A 539 7.93 10.70 -1.08
C VAL A 539 7.29 11.36 0.13
N TYR A 540 7.27 12.69 0.15
CA TYR A 540 6.59 13.53 1.14
C TYR A 540 5.24 13.96 0.59
N ALA A 541 4.16 13.37 1.07
CA ALA A 541 2.84 13.52 0.45
C ALA A 541 1.85 14.26 1.36
N PHE A 542 1.08 15.19 0.80
CA PHE A 542 0.18 16.08 1.53
C PHE A 542 -1.26 16.08 0.97
N THR A 543 -2.28 15.97 1.84
CA THR A 543 -3.71 16.01 1.43
C THR A 543 -4.59 16.72 2.46
N LYS A 544 -5.81 17.13 2.06
CA LYS A 544 -6.84 17.63 2.99
C LYS A 544 -7.52 16.53 3.85
N LYS A 545 -7.34 15.24 3.53
CA LYS A 545 -8.19 14.14 4.05
C LYS A 545 -7.49 13.17 4.98
N GLY A 546 -6.32 12.65 4.58
CA GLY A 546 -5.69 11.52 5.24
C GLY A 546 -4.50 10.96 4.46
N ARG A 547 -4.09 9.75 4.84
CA ARG A 547 -2.91 9.06 4.28
C ARG A 547 -3.02 8.81 2.79
N ILE A 548 -1.87 8.83 2.13
CA ILE A 548 -1.71 8.30 0.77
C ILE A 548 -1.13 6.88 0.86
N GLU A 549 -1.72 5.95 0.10
CA GLU A 549 -1.20 4.59 -0.10
C GLU A 549 -1.06 4.27 -1.59
N THR A 550 -0.19 3.31 -1.93
CA THR A 550 -0.03 2.81 -3.30
C THR A 550 -1.17 1.87 -3.67
N THR A 551 -1.72 2.00 -4.88
CA THR A 551 -2.83 1.14 -5.35
C THR A 551 -2.36 -0.14 -6.04
N ASN A 552 -1.19 -0.11 -6.67
CA ASN A 552 -0.61 -1.22 -7.43
C ASN A 552 0.59 -1.89 -6.76
N TYR A 553 1.12 -1.31 -5.68
CA TYR A 553 2.13 -1.92 -4.80
C TYR A 553 1.57 -2.01 -3.37
N ARG A 554 2.14 -2.88 -2.54
CA ARG A 554 1.75 -2.95 -1.13
C ARG A 554 2.39 -1.79 -0.37
N THR A 555 1.60 -1.04 0.39
CA THR A 555 2.13 -0.11 1.40
C THR A 555 2.28 -0.86 2.72
N VAL A 556 3.47 -0.84 3.31
CA VAL A 556 3.82 -1.58 4.55
C VAL A 556 4.34 -0.60 5.60
N SER A 557 3.78 -0.65 6.81
CA SER A 557 4.33 0.09 7.95
C SER A 557 5.59 -0.58 8.45
N LEU A 558 6.65 0.19 8.68
CA LEU A 558 7.84 -0.32 9.36
C LEU A 558 7.53 -0.80 10.79
N PRO A 559 8.35 -1.71 11.35
CA PRO A 559 8.30 -1.98 12.79
C PRO A 559 8.56 -0.69 13.58
N THR A 560 7.73 -0.43 14.59
CA THR A 560 7.84 0.76 15.45
C THR A 560 7.54 0.42 16.92
N GLY A 561 7.96 1.28 17.84
CA GLY A 561 7.80 1.11 19.28
C GLY A 561 8.57 -0.09 19.84
N LYS A 562 9.70 -0.45 19.23
CA LYS A 562 10.51 -1.62 19.61
C LYS A 562 11.71 -1.18 20.45
N ASN A 563 11.92 -1.85 21.58
CA ASN A 563 13.10 -1.70 22.42
C ASN A 563 14.30 -2.34 21.70
N ILE A 564 15.42 -1.63 21.63
CA ILE A 564 16.66 -2.06 21.00
C ILE A 564 17.87 -1.70 21.89
N PRO A 565 19.06 -2.31 21.67
CA PRO A 565 20.21 -2.10 22.54
C PRO A 565 20.74 -0.66 22.53
N LEU A 566 21.21 -0.19 23.69
CA LEU A 566 21.70 1.19 23.88
C LEU A 566 22.86 1.58 22.95
N PHE A 567 23.75 0.62 22.61
CA PHE A 567 24.88 0.85 21.71
C PHE A 567 24.47 1.27 20.30
N VAL A 568 23.21 0.98 19.88
CA VAL A 568 22.68 1.41 18.58
C VAL A 568 22.65 2.94 18.45
N LYS A 569 22.59 3.69 19.57
CA LYS A 569 22.65 5.16 19.58
C LYS A 569 23.80 5.72 18.72
N ASN A 570 24.97 5.10 18.83
CA ASN A 570 26.19 5.59 18.18
C ASN A 570 26.21 5.32 16.67
N ASN A 571 25.38 4.39 16.16
CA ASN A 571 25.30 4.06 14.74
C ASN A 571 23.86 3.73 14.28
N PHE A 572 22.92 4.62 14.63
CA PHE A 572 21.50 4.45 14.28
C PHE A 572 21.27 4.40 12.75
N GLY A 573 22.13 5.06 11.96
CA GLY A 573 22.09 4.99 10.49
C GLY A 573 22.31 3.57 9.96
N ASN A 574 23.30 2.84 10.47
CA ASN A 574 23.55 1.44 10.08
C ASN A 574 22.43 0.51 10.60
N PHE A 575 21.92 0.74 11.81
CA PHE A 575 20.71 0.04 12.30
C PHE A 575 19.53 0.21 11.35
N TYR A 576 19.24 1.45 10.97
CA TYR A 576 18.12 1.73 10.08
C TYR A 576 18.32 1.13 8.69
N ALA A 577 19.53 1.22 8.12
CA ALA A 577 19.83 0.64 6.81
C ALA A 577 19.66 -0.89 6.78
N ASN A 578 20.15 -1.61 7.81
CA ASN A 578 19.96 -3.06 7.90
C ASN A 578 18.49 -3.44 8.17
N LEU A 579 17.78 -2.68 9.01
CA LEU A 579 16.35 -2.88 9.25
C LEU A 579 15.52 -2.73 7.98
N PHE A 580 15.75 -1.64 7.24
CA PHE A 580 15.08 -1.37 5.97
C PHE A 580 15.39 -2.48 4.94
N GLN A 581 16.66 -2.86 4.78
CA GLN A 581 17.06 -3.94 3.88
C GLN A 581 16.39 -5.28 4.22
N ASN A 582 16.44 -5.68 5.49
CA ASN A 582 15.83 -6.92 5.97
C ASN A 582 14.31 -6.92 5.79
N GLN A 583 13.64 -5.79 6.01
CA GLN A 583 12.20 -5.66 5.74
C GLN A 583 11.90 -5.73 4.23
N TRP A 584 12.73 -5.10 3.39
CA TRP A 584 12.58 -5.10 1.93
C TRP A 584 12.73 -6.50 1.32
N ASP A 585 13.72 -7.26 1.79
CA ASP A 585 13.94 -8.66 1.42
C ASP A 585 12.78 -9.56 1.88
N LYS A 586 12.36 -9.46 3.15
CA LYS A 586 11.23 -10.23 3.72
C LYS A 586 9.91 -10.00 2.98
N GLU A 587 9.64 -8.76 2.58
CA GLU A 587 8.36 -8.37 1.97
C GLU A 587 8.36 -8.49 0.43
N GLY A 588 9.38 -9.09 -0.16
CA GLY A 588 9.42 -9.43 -1.58
C GLY A 588 9.70 -8.25 -2.52
N LYS A 589 10.37 -7.20 -2.03
CA LYS A 589 10.97 -6.07 -2.78
C LYS A 589 10.04 -5.12 -3.53
N ALA A 590 8.81 -5.53 -3.86
CA ALA A 590 7.81 -4.74 -4.59
C ALA A 590 6.83 -3.99 -3.65
N LEU A 591 7.35 -3.08 -2.81
CA LEU A 591 6.56 -2.37 -1.79
C LEU A 591 6.97 -0.90 -1.59
N ALA A 592 6.05 -0.11 -1.04
CA ALA A 592 6.33 1.19 -0.45
C ALA A 592 6.31 1.08 1.08
N MET A 593 7.35 1.56 1.77
CA MET A 593 7.41 1.55 3.23
C MET A 593 6.89 2.88 3.81
N LEU A 594 6.02 2.82 4.81
CA LEU A 594 5.55 3.98 5.56
C LEU A 594 6.51 4.28 6.71
N GLU A 595 7.11 5.47 6.69
CA GLU A 595 8.02 5.96 7.74
C GLU A 595 7.33 6.93 8.71
N TYR A 596 6.39 7.76 8.22
CA TYR A 596 5.65 8.74 9.02
C TYR A 596 4.28 9.03 8.42
N ALA A 597 3.27 9.26 9.26
CA ALA A 597 1.95 9.71 8.83
C ALA A 597 1.22 10.42 9.99
N TRP A 598 0.88 11.70 9.83
CA TRP A 598 0.21 12.50 10.86
C TRP A 598 -0.48 13.73 10.25
N ASP A 599 -1.55 14.19 10.88
CA ASP A 599 -2.12 15.53 10.70
C ASP A 599 -1.11 16.62 11.14
N VAL A 600 -0.67 17.48 10.22
CA VAL A 600 0.23 18.64 10.46
C VAL A 600 -0.48 19.97 10.20
N SER A 601 -1.80 20.02 10.34
CA SER A 601 -2.61 21.24 10.19
C SER A 601 -2.05 22.41 11.00
N PRO A 602 -1.92 23.64 10.46
CA PRO A 602 -1.25 24.76 11.13
C PRO A 602 -1.76 25.12 12.53
N LYS A 603 -3.01 24.80 12.87
CA LYS A 603 -3.58 25.03 14.21
C LYS A 603 -3.11 24.03 15.29
N ASN A 604 -2.49 22.92 14.89
CA ASN A 604 -2.15 21.80 15.79
C ASN A 604 -0.86 21.08 15.36
N PHE A 605 0.12 21.85 14.90
CA PHE A 605 1.25 21.40 14.07
C PHE A 605 2.35 20.62 14.81
N VAL A 606 2.45 20.69 16.14
CA VAL A 606 3.47 19.96 16.94
C VAL A 606 3.02 18.51 17.14
N LYS A 607 3.32 17.66 16.16
CA LYS A 607 2.89 16.26 16.09
C LYS A 607 4.07 15.29 16.07
N CYS A 608 4.82 15.30 17.18
CA CYS A 608 5.94 14.42 17.42
C CYS A 608 6.06 14.13 18.91
N ASP A 609 6.40 12.89 19.25
CA ASP A 609 6.62 12.47 20.63
C ASP A 609 7.70 11.35 20.68
N PRO A 610 8.96 11.68 21.02
CA PRO A 610 9.50 13.03 21.21
C PRO A 610 9.70 13.80 19.90
N CYS A 611 9.72 15.13 20.00
CA CYS A 611 10.14 16.02 18.91
C CYS A 611 11.66 16.16 18.85
N VAL A 612 12.24 15.78 17.72
CA VAL A 612 13.70 15.87 17.45
C VAL A 612 14.07 17.02 16.50
N ALA A 613 13.07 17.71 15.95
CA ALA A 613 13.20 18.84 15.05
C ALA A 613 11.94 19.70 15.11
N THR A 614 12.06 20.98 14.69
CA THR A 614 10.93 21.90 14.57
C THR A 614 9.92 21.39 13.54
N ALA A 615 8.63 21.49 13.86
CA ALA A 615 7.55 21.16 12.94
C ALA A 615 7.47 22.18 11.78
N PRO A 616 7.07 21.77 10.56
CA PRO A 616 6.99 22.66 9.40
C PRO A 616 5.98 23.79 9.66
N SER A 617 6.39 25.01 9.37
CA SER A 617 5.53 26.20 9.46
C SER A 617 4.49 26.24 8.33
N THR A 618 3.52 27.14 8.45
CA THR A 618 2.57 27.43 7.36
C THR A 618 3.29 27.81 6.06
N GLN A 619 4.39 28.57 6.15
CA GLN A 619 5.18 28.98 4.98
C GLN A 619 5.91 27.77 4.36
N ASP A 620 6.46 26.87 5.18
CA ASP A 620 7.06 25.61 4.71
C ASP A 620 6.05 24.77 3.93
N LEU A 621 4.82 24.63 4.45
CA LEU A 621 3.75 23.89 3.79
C LEU A 621 3.32 24.55 2.46
N VAL A 622 3.17 25.88 2.41
CA VAL A 622 2.89 26.61 1.15
C VAL A 622 4.03 26.42 0.13
N GLN A 623 5.28 26.46 0.59
CA GLN A 623 6.46 26.22 -0.23
C GLN A 623 6.51 24.77 -0.76
N ALA A 624 6.20 23.78 0.08
CA ALA A 624 6.05 22.38 -0.30
C ALA A 624 4.98 22.15 -1.39
N GLY A 625 4.07 23.12 -1.56
CA GLY A 625 3.03 23.12 -2.60
C GLY A 625 1.60 22.99 -2.06
N VAL A 626 1.40 23.07 -0.74
CA VAL A 626 0.07 23.05 -0.11
C VAL A 626 -0.63 24.38 -0.38
N TRP A 627 -1.35 24.47 -1.49
CA TRP A 627 -1.92 25.74 -1.95
C TRP A 627 -3.13 26.20 -1.12
N TRP A 628 -3.90 25.27 -0.55
CA TRP A 628 -5.20 25.54 0.09
C TRP A 628 -5.12 26.15 1.49
N ILE A 629 -3.91 26.26 2.07
CA ILE A 629 -3.65 26.99 3.32
C ILE A 629 -3.18 28.43 3.09
N ASN A 630 -2.89 28.80 1.84
CA ASN A 630 -2.40 30.13 1.50
C ASN A 630 -3.58 31.11 1.44
N ARG A 631 -3.76 31.92 2.50
CA ARG A 631 -4.68 33.06 2.50
C ARG A 631 -3.90 34.35 2.26
N ASP A 632 -4.24 35.06 1.20
CA ASP A 632 -3.87 36.47 1.07
C ASP A 632 -4.84 37.30 1.90
N TRP A 633 -4.37 37.80 3.04
CA TRP A 633 -5.18 38.66 3.93
C TRP A 633 -5.25 40.11 3.45
N THR A 634 -4.62 40.43 2.31
CA THR A 634 -4.65 41.78 1.70
C THR A 634 -5.63 41.89 0.54
N ASN A 635 -6.15 40.77 0.03
CA ASN A 635 -7.23 40.76 -0.96
C ASN A 635 -8.58 40.42 -0.30
N TYR A 636 -9.54 41.35 -0.35
CA TYR A 636 -10.86 41.17 0.25
C TYR A 636 -11.84 40.38 -0.63
N ASP A 637 -11.53 40.18 -1.92
CA ASP A 637 -12.33 39.38 -2.84
C ASP A 637 -12.35 37.89 -2.43
N ASP A 638 -11.23 37.40 -1.88
CA ASP A 638 -11.00 36.02 -1.42
C ASP A 638 -11.82 35.66 -0.15
N VAL A 639 -12.33 36.66 0.59
CA VAL A 639 -12.89 36.49 1.94
C VAL A 639 -14.26 35.79 1.92
N TYR A 640 -14.98 35.87 0.79
CA TYR A 640 -16.29 35.26 0.62
C TYR A 640 -16.25 33.88 -0.06
N ASP A 641 -15.15 33.52 -0.75
CA ASP A 641 -14.99 32.22 -1.41
C ASP A 641 -14.43 31.16 -0.43
N ASN A 642 -15.25 30.80 0.56
CA ASN A 642 -14.84 29.93 1.67
C ASN A 642 -14.65 28.44 1.31
N ASP A 643 -15.00 28.01 0.10
CA ASP A 643 -15.07 26.58 -0.26
C ASP A 643 -13.70 25.94 -0.55
N ASP A 644 -12.69 26.71 -0.99
CA ASP A 644 -11.39 26.14 -1.40
C ASP A 644 -10.32 26.16 -0.28
N TYR A 645 -10.47 27.06 0.71
CA TYR A 645 -9.58 27.15 1.87
C TYR A 645 -9.82 26.02 2.88
N SER A 646 -8.75 25.44 3.40
CA SER A 646 -8.84 24.55 4.57
C SER A 646 -7.57 24.67 5.40
N ASP A 647 -7.70 24.57 6.72
CA ASP A 647 -6.58 24.39 7.63
C ASP A 647 -6.07 22.94 7.66
N LYS A 648 -6.83 21.99 7.10
CA LYS A 648 -6.51 20.55 7.15
C LYS A 648 -5.33 20.21 6.25
N VAL A 649 -4.25 19.71 6.85
CA VAL A 649 -3.06 19.21 6.13
C VAL A 649 -2.60 17.91 6.76
N TYR A 650 -2.86 16.79 6.09
CA TYR A 650 -2.37 15.49 6.48
C TYR A 650 -1.08 15.14 5.71
N PHE A 651 -0.01 14.81 6.42
CA PHE A 651 1.32 14.50 5.88
C PHE A 651 1.61 13.00 5.97
N THR A 652 2.09 12.40 4.87
CA THR A 652 2.54 11.01 4.77
C THR A 652 3.95 10.95 4.18
N ARG A 653 4.84 10.17 4.77
CA ARG A 653 6.19 9.88 4.25
C ARG A 653 6.29 8.42 3.85
N LEU A 654 6.52 8.19 2.57
CA LEU A 654 6.82 6.87 2.02
C LEU A 654 8.29 6.80 1.59
N HIS A 655 8.93 5.67 1.84
CA HIS A 655 10.26 5.35 1.33
C HIS A 655 10.14 4.10 0.45
N ILE A 656 10.59 4.21 -0.80
CA ILE A 656 10.47 3.18 -1.82
C ILE A 656 11.88 2.86 -2.33
N ARG A 657 12.30 1.60 -2.15
CA ARG A 657 13.47 1.03 -2.85
C ARG A 657 12.99 0.27 -4.07
N TYR A 658 13.40 0.70 -5.26
CA TYR A 658 12.85 0.22 -6.53
C TYR A 658 13.95 -0.14 -7.55
N ASN A 659 13.56 -0.99 -8.51
CA ASN A 659 14.33 -1.46 -9.65
C ASN A 659 13.37 -2.03 -10.72
N ARG A 660 13.84 -2.25 -11.96
CA ARG A 660 13.02 -2.69 -13.11
C ARG A 660 12.34 -4.05 -12.88
N ARG A 661 12.98 -4.94 -12.12
CA ARG A 661 12.46 -6.28 -11.78
C ARG A 661 11.28 -6.23 -10.82
N SER A 662 11.33 -5.36 -9.82
CA SER A 662 10.35 -5.32 -8.71
C SER A 662 9.25 -4.28 -8.95
N PHE A 663 9.52 -3.28 -9.80
CA PHE A 663 8.59 -2.20 -10.15
C PHE A 663 8.30 -2.17 -11.66
N PRO A 664 7.64 -3.20 -12.22
CA PRO A 664 7.30 -3.22 -13.65
C PRO A 664 6.30 -2.13 -14.06
N GLN A 665 5.73 -1.37 -13.12
CA GLN A 665 4.81 -0.26 -13.34
C GLN A 665 5.28 1.00 -12.62
N ASP A 666 4.75 2.14 -13.07
CA ASP A 666 4.83 3.39 -12.30
C ASP A 666 4.07 3.28 -10.98
N LEU A 667 4.47 4.08 -9.98
CA LEU A 667 3.74 4.16 -8.71
C LEU A 667 2.39 4.82 -8.95
N MET A 668 1.30 4.13 -8.65
CA MET A 668 -0.06 4.68 -8.64
C MET A 668 -0.53 4.85 -7.20
N PHE A 669 -1.17 5.98 -6.91
CA PHE A 669 -1.54 6.38 -5.55
C PHE A 669 -3.05 6.58 -5.41
N GLN A 670 -3.55 6.45 -4.17
CA GLN A 670 -4.87 6.94 -3.77
C GLN A 670 -4.78 7.70 -2.45
N VAL A 671 -5.66 8.71 -2.30
CA VAL A 671 -5.90 9.37 -1.01
C VAL A 671 -6.94 8.56 -0.26
N THR A 672 -6.61 8.19 0.97
CA THR A 672 -7.49 7.44 1.89
C THR A 672 -8.09 8.39 2.94
N PRO A 673 -9.19 8.00 3.60
CA PRO A 673 -9.68 8.69 4.79
C PRO A 673 -8.93 8.27 6.07
N ASN A 674 -7.88 7.44 5.98
CA ASN A 674 -7.13 7.03 7.18
C ASN A 674 -6.39 8.25 7.76
N THR A 675 -6.74 8.61 8.99
CA THR A 675 -6.13 9.71 9.76
C THR A 675 -5.38 9.23 11.00
N ASP A 676 -5.15 7.91 11.14
CA ASP A 676 -4.38 7.37 12.27
C ASP A 676 -3.01 8.04 12.32
N ASN A 677 -2.39 8.12 13.49
CA ASN A 677 -1.03 8.62 13.59
C ASN A 677 -0.02 7.46 13.53
N TYR A 678 1.08 7.66 12.84
CA TYR A 678 2.14 6.66 12.70
C TYR A 678 3.51 7.32 12.55
N GLN A 679 4.51 6.71 13.15
CA GLN A 679 5.89 7.17 13.11
C GLN A 679 6.80 5.97 13.34
N ALA A 680 7.82 5.78 12.50
CA ALA A 680 8.90 4.83 12.75
C ALA A 680 9.78 5.34 13.91
N ARG A 681 9.60 4.76 15.10
CA ARG A 681 10.38 5.09 16.30
C ARG A 681 10.91 3.83 16.97
N TYR A 682 12.15 3.88 17.43
CA TYR A 682 12.82 2.79 18.15
C TYR A 682 13.27 3.30 19.50
N VAL A 683 13.20 2.44 20.51
CA VAL A 683 13.35 2.83 21.91
C VAL A 683 14.67 2.29 22.45
N ILE A 684 15.46 3.16 23.06
CA ILE A 684 16.60 2.78 23.91
C ILE A 684 16.33 3.28 25.33
N THR A 685 16.84 2.54 26.30
CA THR A 685 16.75 2.93 27.71
C THR A 685 18.14 2.92 28.33
N HIS A 686 18.56 4.08 28.80
CA HIS A 686 19.76 4.22 29.61
C HIS A 686 19.56 3.49 30.93
N PRO A 687 20.49 2.61 31.34
CA PRO A 687 20.41 1.95 32.63
C PRO A 687 20.55 2.99 33.74
N ALA A 688 20.03 2.65 34.92
CA ALA A 688 20.23 3.45 36.11
C ALA A 688 21.72 3.53 36.47
N THR A 689 22.11 4.56 37.20
CA THR A 689 23.48 4.77 37.68
C THR A 689 23.51 4.84 39.22
N GLY A 690 24.67 4.56 39.82
CA GLY A 690 24.84 4.49 41.28
C GLY A 690 24.85 3.05 41.82
N ASP A 691 24.56 2.90 43.13
CA ASP A 691 24.57 1.60 43.80
C ASP A 691 23.24 0.83 43.61
N PHE A 692 23.33 -0.50 43.58
CA PHE A 692 22.23 -1.47 43.44
C PHE A 692 22.15 -2.48 44.59
N ASN A 693 22.90 -2.28 45.68
CA ASN A 693 22.96 -3.22 46.80
C ASN A 693 21.61 -3.45 47.52
N CYS A 694 20.66 -2.51 47.44
CA CYS A 694 19.32 -2.66 48.00
C CYS A 694 18.51 -3.77 47.29
N GLU A 695 17.46 -4.30 47.93
CA GLU A 695 16.64 -5.38 47.35
C GLU A 695 16.00 -4.99 46.00
N ALA A 696 15.54 -3.74 45.88
CA ALA A 696 15.00 -3.21 44.64
C ALA A 696 16.06 -3.11 43.53
N GLY A 697 17.31 -2.78 43.86
CA GLY A 697 18.44 -2.77 42.93
C GLY A 697 18.81 -4.17 42.42
N LYS A 698 18.83 -5.17 43.31
CA LYS A 698 19.04 -6.58 42.93
C LYS A 698 17.93 -7.10 42.01
N LYS A 699 16.68 -6.72 42.27
CA LYS A 699 15.54 -7.02 41.38
C LYS A 699 15.71 -6.34 40.02
N TYR A 700 16.02 -5.04 40.00
CA TYR A 700 16.28 -4.26 38.79
C TYR A 700 17.37 -4.88 37.92
N LEU A 701 18.50 -5.30 38.49
CA LEU A 701 19.58 -5.95 37.74
C LEU A 701 19.14 -7.27 37.08
N LYS A 702 18.23 -8.03 37.69
CA LYS A 702 17.64 -9.24 37.09
C LYS A 702 16.71 -8.90 35.92
N GLU A 703 15.90 -7.86 36.06
CA GLU A 703 15.00 -7.37 35.01
C GLU A 703 15.78 -6.74 33.85
N LEU A 704 16.84 -5.99 34.12
CA LEU A 704 17.77 -5.43 33.14
C LEU A 704 18.44 -6.52 32.29
N LYS A 705 18.90 -7.62 32.90
CA LYS A 705 19.46 -8.78 32.18
C LYS A 705 18.47 -9.39 31.19
N GLN A 706 17.19 -9.53 31.58
CA GLN A 706 16.14 -10.03 30.69
C GLN A 706 15.82 -9.00 29.59
N ARG A 707 15.66 -7.72 29.94
CA ARG A 707 15.38 -6.64 28.98
C ARG A 707 16.47 -6.57 27.89
N ARG A 708 17.74 -6.64 28.28
CA ARG A 708 18.89 -6.66 27.35
C ARG A 708 18.92 -7.90 26.47
N ALA A 709 18.43 -9.05 26.94
CA ALA A 709 18.28 -10.24 26.10
C ALA A 709 17.18 -10.03 25.03
N ASP A 710 16.03 -9.51 25.45
CA ASP A 710 14.90 -9.20 24.56
C ASP A 710 15.28 -8.13 23.51
N GLU A 711 16.05 -7.10 23.91
CA GLU A 711 16.62 -6.07 23.02
C GLU A 711 17.56 -6.67 21.97
N LEU A 712 18.42 -7.63 22.33
CA LEU A 712 19.34 -8.31 21.40
C LEU A 712 18.61 -9.26 20.43
N GLU A 713 17.59 -9.98 20.90
CA GLU A 713 16.71 -10.76 20.03
C GLU A 713 15.92 -9.84 19.08
N MET A 714 15.45 -8.69 19.56
CA MET A 714 14.76 -7.68 18.75
C MET A 714 15.67 -7.04 17.70
N LEU A 715 16.90 -6.68 18.05
CA LEU A 715 17.92 -6.20 17.11
C LEU A 715 18.11 -7.19 15.96
N THR A 716 18.28 -8.48 16.29
CA THR A 716 18.46 -9.55 15.30
C THR A 716 17.21 -9.74 14.45
N TYR A 717 16.01 -9.73 15.05
CA TYR A 717 14.73 -9.84 14.33
C TYR A 717 14.52 -8.69 13.34
N LEU A 718 14.81 -7.46 13.75
CA LEU A 718 14.62 -6.24 12.97
C LEU A 718 15.66 -6.09 11.85
N THR A 719 16.95 -6.31 12.13
CA THR A 719 18.05 -6.04 11.19
C THR A 719 18.53 -7.26 10.41
N GLY A 720 18.21 -8.47 10.86
CA GLY A 720 18.80 -9.71 10.33
C GLY A 720 20.26 -9.92 10.74
N LYS A 721 20.80 -9.06 11.61
CA LYS A 721 22.20 -9.04 12.07
C LYS A 721 22.28 -9.32 13.57
N GLY A 722 23.11 -10.28 13.96
CA GLY A 722 23.34 -10.64 15.36
C GLY A 722 24.35 -9.71 16.03
N TYR A 723 24.49 -9.79 17.36
CA TYR A 723 25.41 -8.94 18.15
C TYR A 723 26.85 -8.88 17.59
N SER A 724 27.37 -10.00 17.08
CA SER A 724 28.70 -10.12 16.48
C SER A 724 28.90 -9.33 15.17
N ASP A 725 27.82 -8.88 14.54
CA ASP A 725 27.85 -8.12 13.29
C ASP A 725 27.90 -6.59 13.54
N TRP A 726 27.97 -6.16 14.80
CA TRP A 726 27.96 -4.75 15.21
C TRP A 726 29.29 -4.33 15.81
N ASP A 727 29.81 -3.20 15.33
CA ASP A 727 30.92 -2.49 15.96
C ASP A 727 30.43 -1.82 17.26
N VAL A 728 30.32 -2.60 18.33
CA VAL A 728 29.86 -2.14 19.64
C VAL A 728 30.94 -1.29 20.29
N VAL A 729 30.73 0.02 20.30
CA VAL A 729 31.54 0.96 21.11
C VAL A 729 31.26 0.68 22.59
N SER A 730 32.20 0.00 23.25
CA SER A 730 32.11 -0.46 24.64
C SER A 730 32.21 0.64 25.71
N GLU A 731 32.31 1.90 25.29
CA GLU A 731 32.60 3.05 26.16
C GLU A 731 31.43 4.07 26.18
N GLN A 732 30.19 3.57 26.35
CA GLN A 732 29.11 4.45 26.81
C GLN A 732 29.28 4.70 28.32
N PRO A 733 29.35 5.97 28.80
CA PRO A 733 29.63 6.29 30.21
C PRO A 733 28.70 5.60 31.21
N GLU A 734 27.45 5.36 30.81
CA GLU A 734 26.40 4.72 31.60
C GLU A 734 26.68 3.22 31.82
N GLU A 735 27.31 2.52 30.85
CA GLU A 735 27.63 1.09 30.99
C GLU A 735 28.69 0.82 32.07
N LYS A 736 29.50 1.81 32.44
CA LYS A 736 30.49 1.71 33.53
C LYS A 736 29.86 1.34 34.88
N TYR A 737 28.61 1.74 35.11
CA TYR A 737 27.87 1.52 36.35
C TYR A 737 27.09 0.19 36.35
N VAL A 738 26.99 -0.49 35.21
CA VAL A 738 26.29 -1.77 35.10
C VAL A 738 27.26 -2.93 35.39
N PRO A 739 26.93 -3.87 36.28
CA PRO A 739 27.76 -5.06 36.52
C PRO A 739 28.04 -5.83 35.22
N ARG A 740 29.27 -6.33 35.03
CA ARG A 740 29.71 -7.01 33.78
C ARG A 740 28.77 -8.13 33.34
N GLU A 741 28.27 -8.91 34.30
CA GLU A 741 27.25 -9.97 34.14
C GLU A 741 25.89 -9.51 33.57
N ALA A 742 25.63 -8.21 33.52
CA ALA A 742 24.47 -7.58 32.88
C ALA A 742 24.83 -6.77 31.62
N SER A 743 26.10 -6.81 31.18
CA SER A 743 26.54 -6.21 29.91
C SER A 743 25.92 -6.90 28.69
N TYR A 744 25.74 -6.19 27.59
CA TYR A 744 25.28 -6.80 26.33
C TYR A 744 26.21 -7.93 25.86
N ALA A 745 27.53 -7.79 26.05
CA ALA A 745 28.51 -8.82 25.69
C ALA A 745 28.29 -10.14 26.47
N SER A 746 28.05 -10.07 27.78
CA SER A 746 27.76 -11.25 28.60
C SER A 746 26.40 -11.87 28.29
N ILE A 747 25.39 -11.08 27.94
CA ILE A 747 24.07 -11.60 27.54
C ILE A 747 24.12 -12.22 26.14
N ALA A 748 24.87 -11.65 25.20
CA ALA A 748 24.99 -12.16 23.83
C ALA A 748 25.58 -13.58 23.78
N THR A 749 26.62 -13.88 24.56
CA THR A 749 27.20 -15.23 24.64
C THR A 749 26.24 -16.24 25.28
N LEU A 750 25.45 -15.83 26.28
CA LEU A 750 24.39 -16.65 26.87
C LEU A 750 23.26 -16.97 25.88
N ILE A 751 22.93 -16.06 24.96
CA ILE A 751 21.93 -16.30 23.90
C ILE A 751 22.49 -17.28 22.85
N GLN A 752 23.73 -17.10 22.41
CA GLN A 752 24.38 -18.00 21.43
C GLN A 752 24.45 -19.45 21.91
N ASN A 753 24.64 -19.66 23.23
CA ASN A 753 24.71 -20.98 23.85
C ASN A 753 23.35 -21.64 24.15
N LYS A 754 22.21 -20.97 23.90
CA LYS A 754 20.88 -21.61 24.04
C LYS A 754 20.58 -22.48 22.80
N PRO A 755 20.12 -23.74 22.97
CA PRO A 755 19.66 -24.53 21.85
C PRO A 755 18.46 -23.86 21.17
N LYS A 756 18.52 -23.70 19.83
CA LYS A 756 17.45 -23.08 19.03
C LYS A 756 16.13 -23.84 19.26
N LYS A 757 15.17 -23.20 19.92
CA LYS A 757 13.83 -23.75 20.13
C LYS A 757 13.09 -23.79 18.78
N ASP A 758 12.74 -24.98 18.35
CA ASP A 758 12.24 -25.23 16.99
C ASP A 758 10.80 -24.68 16.81
N LYS A 759 10.68 -23.46 16.27
CA LYS A 759 9.39 -22.76 16.10
C LYS A 759 8.44 -23.46 15.10
N GLY A 760 8.94 -24.41 14.30
CA GLY A 760 8.14 -25.16 13.33
C GLY A 760 7.02 -26.00 13.95
N ILE A 761 7.19 -26.46 15.19
CA ILE A 761 6.22 -27.34 15.88
C ILE A 761 4.90 -26.61 16.20
N LEU A 762 4.94 -25.29 16.45
CA LEU A 762 3.74 -24.51 16.80
C LEU A 762 2.83 -24.29 15.58
N VAL A 763 3.40 -24.06 14.40
CA VAL A 763 2.64 -23.87 13.14
C VAL A 763 2.00 -25.18 12.68
N ALA A 764 2.71 -26.30 12.85
CA ALA A 764 2.17 -27.63 12.60
C ALA A 764 1.00 -27.97 13.54
N THR A 765 1.12 -27.69 14.86
CA THR A 765 0.06 -27.98 15.83
C THR A 765 -1.19 -27.11 15.62
N VAL A 766 -1.07 -25.81 15.33
CA VAL A 766 -2.25 -24.96 15.02
C VAL A 766 -2.97 -25.44 13.75
N SER A 767 -2.21 -25.83 12.71
CA SER A 767 -2.78 -26.38 11.46
C SER A 767 -3.51 -27.71 11.68
N VAL A 768 -2.95 -28.58 12.52
CA VAL A 768 -3.54 -29.88 12.87
C VAL A 768 -4.76 -29.72 13.79
N ILE A 769 -4.77 -28.78 14.74
CA ILE A 769 -5.94 -28.48 15.59
C ILE A 769 -7.11 -27.93 14.74
N GLY A 770 -6.82 -27.09 13.73
CA GLY A 770 -7.82 -26.67 12.74
C GLY A 770 -8.44 -27.84 11.95
N LEU A 771 -7.65 -28.83 11.58
CA LEU A 771 -8.13 -30.03 10.88
C LEU A 771 -8.89 -31.00 11.82
N ILE A 772 -8.45 -31.16 13.07
CA ILE A 772 -9.10 -32.04 14.06
C ILE A 772 -10.45 -31.47 14.52
N SER A 773 -10.59 -30.14 14.64
CA SER A 773 -11.88 -29.51 14.95
C SER A 773 -12.94 -29.72 13.87
N LEU A 774 -12.54 -29.94 12.60
CA LEU A 774 -13.44 -30.35 11.50
C LEU A 774 -13.78 -31.85 11.53
N ALA A 775 -12.89 -32.71 12.02
CA ALA A 775 -13.13 -34.15 12.17
C ALA A 775 -14.06 -34.50 13.35
N GLY A 776 -14.23 -33.58 14.32
CA GLY A 776 -15.01 -33.81 15.53
C GLY A 776 -16.54 -33.85 15.36
N PHE A 777 -17.09 -33.43 14.22
CA PHE A 777 -18.55 -33.32 14.04
C PHE A 777 -19.20 -34.55 13.39
N ARG A 778 -20.04 -35.23 14.21
CA ARG A 778 -21.01 -36.30 13.88
C ARG A 778 -20.46 -37.69 13.52
N ARG A 779 -20.24 -38.50 14.56
CA ARG A 779 -20.88 -39.83 14.58
C ARG A 779 -22.39 -39.63 14.67
N LYS A 780 -23.13 -39.93 13.59
CA LYS A 780 -24.58 -40.03 13.65
C LYS A 780 -24.91 -41.42 14.22
N LYS A 781 -25.45 -41.45 15.44
CA LYS A 781 -25.95 -42.69 16.05
C LYS A 781 -27.31 -42.97 15.43
N ASP A 782 -27.38 -43.85 14.44
CA ASP A 782 -28.65 -44.38 13.98
C ASP A 782 -29.16 -45.34 15.07
N ASN A 783 -30.15 -44.89 15.85
CA ASN A 783 -30.98 -45.80 16.62
C ASN A 783 -31.98 -46.46 15.65
N ARG A 784 -32.01 -47.79 15.66
CA ARG A 784 -33.20 -48.55 15.28
C ARG A 784 -34.26 -48.42 16.37
#